data_AF-A0AAF0YC62-F1
#
_entry.id   AF-A0AAF0YC62-F1
#
_cell.length_a   1.000
_cell.length_b   1.000
_cell.length_c   1.000
_cell.angle_alpha   90.00
_cell.angle_beta   90.00
_cell.angle_gamma   90.00
#
_symmetry.space_group_name_H-M   'P 1'
#
loop_
_entity.id
_entity.type
_entity.pdbx_description
1 polymer ?
#
loop_
_entity_poly.entity_id
_entity_poly.type
_entity_poly.pdbx_seq_one_letter_code
_entity_poly.pdbx_strand_id
1 'polypeptide(L)'
;MTSSSPSSIPFPQQFISTVSHWHATNRGPSALYLHNKDAALPASADIVIVGGGMMGASLAYFLTRPGGAGEKKKVVCLEAKDLADGASPSVGPKTYRLWHELQQPYPLGLGLSPEDAARVMQNERDNLDLVQQLVAQEGLAVDFWRGDLLETHHSQAQTDESRRLFGEWRKTREKLGLGPDDTSFIDDPKEAERISRIKGTTSVHVRPGGSVHPCVSWQWRRWRRLTSLRHKLATALMRLAIDSKASDFSFYSWTPVLAAPVRAGDGWTLKTSKGDISAGRVILATNAYTGTFFTKDDPLHSHIQPFRGQAATITPTPTYAGQHALRHTYNTKQGHYLVTTASGEIVLGGGWGALIKSGELSEAKVYGETNDGPESIDPALTKDLKSFMKDNFANWGDEAFGEGLTRTWTGIMSTSKDWLPLVGEVPGKAGLSVVAGFAGHGMSRIFTTARGYADTLSTGKWDAALLPPSFELTAERVERVAAQHRQFVAEHGAHARVVYDEIVDTGKIEPKAHGYHAFVDRLEKDYEPLLHTLHQHQEAFVGPAPESKALLSQATLDYLETARTHWEVPGFSVAVVAGPKYDGAGWRQELRGFGVANGKGKAVDEETLFAIASNSKHTTALSIGLLIDRGTRLPSGAKLDWSTKIADILPEWKLADEYASSHADIVDLMSMRTGQPSHDLAHVDGPAEETVANLRNLKPSLEIRQEFQYNNAHYITLSLVVERLSGQEYTEFVRDNFFAPLNMTSASYDHLAVRDDPRVSDGFTHAAVNKTRCREASSGPGDMDVSCTGEVKNIGWWIRSSAKSEAGAGGIILNAVDAAKWLRELLEPTVIPAWLIEKTGTPAMVTAGGFTDAIPGWSSNGYGLAQSVNHIRGDKFVWHTGGLPGQMSLIGRVPSRGVGVAIFTNDDIFGTGLHMVALARILDDLLGYEAANYEPAMFELMFPAQPANPPPPADPRAPSVPWGAVPGRYAAPGYGEVEFTQLDLLTHDETTRAVVSVLRDVEGINLASPVFLAPFNKVFATHLALTHFDGDLWNATGVLVFQPDNGEEIVGEDSGSVPAVVTAQGIGMFGMWSRSARIKAPVVEGVEEAAETWFARQ
;
A
#
# COMPACT_ATOMS: atom_id res chain seq x y z
N MET A 1 -0.61 32.86 30.15
CA MET A 1 -2.08 32.77 30.09
C MET A 1 -2.56 33.71 29.01
N THR A 2 -2.84 33.20 27.82
CA THR A 2 -3.52 33.92 26.75
C THR A 2 -4.53 32.96 26.14
N SER A 3 -5.79 33.37 26.24
CA SER A 3 -7.02 32.62 25.99
C SER A 3 -7.09 31.99 24.61
N SER A 4 -7.24 30.66 24.57
CA SER A 4 -7.65 29.89 23.42
C SER A 4 -9.10 30.24 23.01
N SER A 5 -9.26 30.89 21.86
CA SER A 5 -10.54 31.03 21.17
C SER A 5 -10.85 29.75 20.35
N PRO A 6 -12.00 29.08 20.52
CA PRO A 6 -12.38 27.98 19.64
C PRO A 6 -13.12 28.46 18.37
N SER A 7 -12.91 27.69 17.30
CA SER A 7 -13.69 27.56 16.05
C SER A 7 -13.77 28.73 15.05
N SER A 8 -12.82 28.73 14.11
CA SER A 8 -13.16 28.89 12.69
C SER A 8 -13.12 27.48 12.10
N ILE A 9 -14.23 26.96 11.56
CA ILE A 9 -14.23 25.71 10.80
C ILE A 9 -13.34 25.95 9.55
N PRO A 10 -12.13 25.39 9.46
CA PRO A 10 -11.25 25.66 8.32
C PRO A 10 -11.78 24.89 7.12
N PHE A 11 -12.42 25.59 6.19
CA PHE A 11 -12.78 25.08 4.87
C PHE A 11 -12.17 25.96 3.76
N PRO A 12 -11.51 25.38 2.74
CA PRO A 12 -11.29 23.95 2.57
C PRO A 12 -10.31 23.40 3.61
N GLN A 13 -10.62 22.22 4.16
CA GLN A 13 -9.73 21.48 5.05
C GLN A 13 -8.44 21.14 4.29
N GLN A 14 -7.30 21.02 4.99
CA GLN A 14 -6.08 20.49 4.38
C GLN A 14 -6.36 19.11 3.78
N PHE A 15 -5.84 18.86 2.57
CA PHE A 15 -6.09 17.64 1.77
C PHE A 15 -5.31 16.42 2.27
N ILE A 16 -5.42 16.13 3.57
CA ILE A 16 -4.81 14.98 4.22
C ILE A 16 -5.92 14.30 5.02
N SER A 17 -6.52 13.26 4.45
CA SER A 17 -7.57 12.47 5.10
C SER A 17 -7.11 11.04 5.33
N THR A 18 -7.55 10.46 6.43
CA THR A 18 -7.41 9.02 6.65
C THR A 18 -8.15 8.25 5.56
N VAL A 19 -7.52 7.17 5.05
CA VAL A 19 -8.12 6.36 4.01
C VAL A 19 -9.09 5.37 4.65
N SER A 20 -10.39 5.69 4.58
CA SER A 20 -11.43 4.79 5.06
C SER A 20 -11.38 3.42 4.38
N HIS A 21 -11.89 2.38 5.04
CA HIS A 21 -12.05 1.05 4.43
C HIS A 21 -12.76 1.14 3.06
N TRP A 22 -13.68 2.10 2.96
CA TRP A 22 -14.43 2.39 1.77
C TRP A 22 -13.59 2.91 0.61
N HIS A 23 -12.77 3.94 0.80
CA HIS A 23 -11.91 4.42 -0.29
C HIS A 23 -10.81 3.45 -0.64
N ALA A 24 -10.33 2.68 0.35
CA ALA A 24 -9.31 1.67 0.13
C ALA A 24 -9.74 0.65 -0.92
N THR A 25 -11.03 0.29 -0.95
CA THR A 25 -11.56 -0.65 -1.94
C THR A 25 -12.13 0.04 -3.20
N ASN A 26 -12.25 1.38 -3.24
CA ASN A 26 -12.83 2.15 -4.36
C ASN A 26 -11.83 2.80 -5.34
N ARG A 27 -10.75 2.14 -5.74
CA ARG A 27 -9.76 2.74 -6.66
C ARG A 27 -9.56 1.99 -7.97
N GLY A 28 -10.47 1.07 -8.28
CA GLY A 28 -10.43 0.31 -9.53
C GLY A 28 -10.89 1.13 -10.76
N PRO A 29 -10.78 0.56 -11.98
CA PRO A 29 -11.02 1.28 -13.25
C PRO A 29 -12.41 1.90 -13.43
N SER A 30 -13.42 1.49 -12.67
CA SER A 30 -14.75 2.12 -12.72
C SER A 30 -15.01 3.09 -11.57
N ALA A 31 -14.05 3.33 -10.70
CA ALA A 31 -14.17 4.37 -9.71
C ALA A 31 -14.37 5.72 -10.42
N LEU A 32 -14.95 6.68 -9.70
CA LEU A 32 -14.94 8.09 -10.11
C LEU A 32 -13.84 8.86 -9.33
N TYR A 33 -12.81 8.13 -8.88
CA TYR A 33 -11.65 8.69 -8.20
C TYR A 33 -10.90 9.63 -9.15
N LEU A 34 -10.68 10.88 -8.75
CA LEU A 34 -10.11 11.96 -9.57
C LEU A 34 -10.96 12.30 -10.83
N HIS A 35 -12.23 11.90 -10.89
CA HIS A 35 -13.07 12.17 -12.06
C HIS A 35 -13.22 13.69 -12.28
N ASN A 36 -12.88 14.14 -13.49
CA ASN A 36 -12.84 15.55 -13.88
C ASN A 36 -12.01 16.44 -12.92
N LYS A 37 -10.99 15.86 -12.26
CA LYS A 37 -10.08 16.61 -11.39
C LYS A 37 -9.37 17.74 -12.13
N ASP A 38 -8.98 17.54 -13.39
CA ASP A 38 -8.25 18.56 -14.17
C ASP A 38 -9.11 19.18 -15.28
N ALA A 39 -10.39 18.77 -15.39
CA ALA A 39 -11.30 19.31 -16.40
C ALA A 39 -11.79 20.71 -16.01
N ALA A 40 -11.93 21.57 -17.03
CA ALA A 40 -12.47 22.91 -16.86
C ALA A 40 -13.93 22.87 -16.43
N LEU A 41 -14.30 23.77 -15.50
CA LEU A 41 -15.69 23.93 -15.10
C LEU A 41 -16.52 24.61 -16.20
N PRO A 42 -17.79 24.24 -16.35
CA PRO A 42 -18.70 25.04 -17.15
C PRO A 42 -18.93 26.41 -16.51
N ALA A 43 -19.00 27.46 -17.33
CA ALA A 43 -19.26 28.83 -16.84
C ALA A 43 -20.63 28.98 -16.14
N SER A 44 -21.63 28.18 -16.57
CA SER A 44 -22.94 28.15 -15.95
C SER A 44 -23.59 26.76 -15.94
N ALA A 45 -24.52 26.59 -15.01
CA ALA A 45 -25.42 25.44 -14.88
C ALA A 45 -26.82 25.93 -14.40
N ASP A 46 -27.85 25.12 -14.59
CA ASP A 46 -29.17 25.43 -14.03
C ASP A 46 -29.23 25.06 -12.54
N ILE A 47 -28.62 23.92 -12.18
CA ILE A 47 -28.57 23.41 -10.81
C ILE A 47 -27.14 23.02 -10.48
N VAL A 48 -26.62 23.52 -9.36
CA VAL A 48 -25.34 23.08 -8.77
C VAL A 48 -25.60 22.37 -7.44
N ILE A 49 -25.11 21.14 -7.32
CA ILE A 49 -25.06 20.39 -6.06
C ILE A 49 -23.65 20.56 -5.48
N VAL A 50 -23.56 21.04 -4.25
CA VAL A 50 -22.28 21.18 -3.53
C VAL A 50 -22.17 20.04 -2.51
N GLY A 51 -21.23 19.13 -2.73
CA GLY A 51 -21.02 17.90 -1.97
C GLY A 51 -21.42 16.65 -2.76
N GLY A 52 -20.44 15.81 -3.07
CA GLY A 52 -20.54 14.49 -3.69
C GLY A 52 -20.58 13.33 -2.68
N GLY A 53 -20.99 13.58 -1.43
CA GLY A 53 -21.33 12.53 -0.48
C GLY A 53 -22.52 11.67 -0.93
N MET A 54 -22.92 10.69 -0.13
CA MET A 54 -24.07 9.82 -0.46
C MET A 54 -25.37 10.63 -0.72
N MET A 55 -25.58 11.74 0.01
CA MET A 55 -26.71 12.64 -0.23
C MET A 55 -26.65 13.29 -1.62
N GLY A 56 -25.50 13.83 -2.01
CA GLY A 56 -25.30 14.45 -3.33
C GLY A 56 -25.44 13.45 -4.47
N ALA A 57 -24.88 12.24 -4.32
CA ALA A 57 -25.01 11.17 -5.31
C ALA A 57 -26.46 10.71 -5.48
N SER A 58 -27.19 10.49 -4.38
CA SER A 58 -28.61 10.12 -4.43
C SER A 58 -29.48 11.22 -5.01
N LEU A 59 -29.21 12.48 -4.67
CA LEU A 59 -29.95 13.62 -5.22
C LEU A 59 -29.69 13.78 -6.72
N ALA A 60 -28.43 13.67 -7.16
CA ALA A 60 -28.06 13.69 -8.58
C ALA A 60 -28.81 12.60 -9.37
N TYR A 61 -28.92 11.39 -8.82
CA TYR A 61 -29.69 10.32 -9.43
C TYR A 61 -31.17 10.71 -9.63
N PHE A 62 -31.88 11.12 -8.58
CA PHE A 62 -33.31 11.46 -8.67
C PHE A 62 -33.58 12.70 -9.54
N LEU A 63 -32.71 13.72 -9.47
CA LEU A 63 -32.86 14.93 -10.28
C LEU A 63 -32.72 14.67 -11.78
N THR A 64 -31.91 13.68 -12.16
CA THR A 64 -31.58 13.41 -13.56
C THR A 64 -32.44 12.30 -14.18
N ARG A 65 -33.47 11.79 -13.50
CA ARG A 65 -34.43 10.87 -14.11
C ARG A 65 -35.50 11.64 -14.92
N PRO A 66 -36.16 11.01 -15.90
CA PRO A 66 -37.34 11.58 -16.55
C PRO A 66 -38.39 12.02 -15.52
N GLY A 67 -38.95 13.22 -15.66
CA GLY A 67 -39.86 13.85 -14.69
C GLY A 67 -39.16 14.50 -13.49
N GLY A 68 -37.84 14.33 -13.35
CA GLY A 68 -37.04 14.95 -12.30
C GLY A 68 -36.78 16.44 -12.56
N ALA A 69 -36.50 17.20 -11.51
CA ALA A 69 -36.36 18.66 -11.61
C ALA A 69 -35.17 19.12 -12.46
N GLY A 70 -34.21 18.22 -12.75
CA GLY A 70 -33.09 18.43 -13.66
C GLY A 70 -33.38 18.04 -15.11
N GLU A 71 -34.58 17.55 -15.46
CA GLU A 71 -34.89 17.18 -16.84
C GLU A 71 -34.71 18.38 -17.79
N LYS A 72 -33.99 18.16 -18.90
CA LYS A 72 -33.58 19.13 -19.93
C LYS A 72 -32.75 20.30 -19.39
N LYS A 73 -32.16 20.14 -18.21
CA LYS A 73 -31.31 21.13 -17.57
C LYS A 73 -29.89 20.64 -17.43
N LYS A 74 -28.99 21.59 -17.26
CA LYS A 74 -27.59 21.37 -16.91
C LYS A 74 -27.43 21.30 -15.40
N VAL A 75 -26.98 20.15 -14.92
CA VAL A 75 -26.81 19.85 -13.51
C VAL A 75 -25.33 19.55 -13.24
N VAL A 76 -24.72 20.24 -12.29
CA VAL A 76 -23.30 20.08 -11.95
C VAL A 76 -23.18 19.67 -10.49
N CYS A 77 -22.40 18.64 -10.19
CA CYS A 77 -22.06 18.25 -8.83
C CYS A 77 -20.58 18.52 -8.55
N LEU A 78 -20.31 19.29 -7.50
CA LEU A 78 -18.97 19.70 -7.08
C LEU A 78 -18.61 19.03 -5.76
N GLU A 79 -17.53 18.25 -5.73
CA GLU A 79 -16.99 17.65 -4.51
C GLU A 79 -15.63 18.25 -4.20
N ALA A 80 -15.41 18.59 -2.94
CA ALA A 80 -14.16 19.19 -2.47
C ALA A 80 -12.99 18.21 -2.53
N LYS A 81 -13.24 16.94 -2.22
CA LYS A 81 -12.26 15.84 -2.26
C LYS A 81 -12.67 14.83 -3.34
N ASP A 82 -12.80 13.55 -2.98
CA ASP A 82 -13.33 12.50 -3.84
C ASP A 82 -14.75 12.06 -3.43
N LEU A 83 -15.41 11.35 -4.34
CA LEU A 83 -16.79 10.89 -4.15
C LEU A 83 -16.94 10.09 -2.85
N ALA A 84 -17.92 10.49 -2.03
CA ALA A 84 -18.23 9.87 -0.74
C ALA A 84 -17.04 9.78 0.24
N ASP A 85 -16.27 10.87 0.38
CA ASP A 85 -15.21 10.97 1.38
C ASP A 85 -15.74 10.90 2.84
N GLY A 86 -15.13 10.11 3.72
CA GLY A 86 -15.46 9.99 5.16
C GLY A 86 -16.75 9.26 5.62
N ALA A 87 -17.48 8.50 4.79
CA ALA A 87 -18.78 7.91 5.20
C ALA A 87 -18.71 6.55 5.94
N SER A 88 -19.78 6.18 6.65
CA SER A 88 -20.02 4.82 7.23
C SER A 88 -21.34 4.24 6.66
N PRO A 89 -21.52 2.92 6.45
CA PRO A 89 -22.50 2.37 5.49
C PRO A 89 -23.79 1.75 6.07
N SER A 90 -24.15 1.98 7.33
CA SER A 90 -25.31 1.30 7.97
C SER A 90 -26.65 1.86 7.46
N VAL A 91 -27.47 1.06 6.77
CA VAL A 91 -28.76 1.46 6.18
C VAL A 91 -29.91 0.87 7.00
N GLY A 92 -30.94 1.67 7.29
CA GLY A 92 -32.18 1.23 7.92
C GLY A 92 -32.45 1.86 9.29
N PRO A 93 -33.59 1.56 9.91
CA PRO A 93 -34.06 2.25 11.10
C PRO A 93 -33.12 2.05 12.28
N LYS A 94 -32.74 3.17 12.91
CA LYS A 94 -32.02 3.18 14.18
C LYS A 94 -32.99 2.91 15.34
N THR A 95 -32.49 2.92 16.57
CA THR A 95 -33.21 2.50 17.80
C THR A 95 -34.58 3.18 18.01
N TYR A 96 -35.56 2.46 18.59
CA TYR A 96 -36.83 3.06 19.07
C TYR A 96 -36.61 4.10 20.15
N ARG A 97 -35.44 4.10 20.77
CA ARG A 97 -35.01 5.19 21.64
C ARG A 97 -35.00 6.54 20.91
N LEU A 98 -34.65 6.58 19.63
CA LEU A 98 -34.74 7.81 18.83
C LEU A 98 -36.19 8.33 18.77
N TRP A 99 -37.17 7.44 18.64
CA TRP A 99 -38.58 7.82 18.68
C TRP A 99 -38.92 8.55 19.98
N HIS A 100 -38.36 8.08 21.11
CA HIS A 100 -38.53 8.74 22.40
C HIS A 100 -37.73 10.05 22.50
N GLU A 101 -36.47 10.07 22.07
CA GLU A 101 -35.60 11.25 22.09
C GLU A 101 -36.17 12.40 21.27
N LEU A 102 -36.74 12.13 20.09
CA LEU A 102 -37.38 13.17 19.25
C LEU A 102 -38.56 13.87 19.94
N GLN A 103 -39.23 13.19 20.89
CA GLN A 103 -40.33 13.74 21.68
C GLN A 103 -39.83 14.55 22.88
N GLN A 104 -38.57 14.39 23.28
CA GLN A 104 -38.01 15.17 24.38
C GLN A 104 -37.90 16.64 23.99
N PRO A 105 -38.05 17.57 24.95
CA PRO A 105 -37.81 18.98 24.69
C PRO A 105 -36.36 19.22 24.29
N TYR A 106 -36.11 20.36 23.67
CA TYR A 106 -34.77 20.86 23.42
C TYR A 106 -33.95 20.89 24.72
N PRO A 107 -32.66 20.48 24.74
CA PRO A 107 -31.81 20.09 23.60
C PRO A 107 -31.83 18.59 23.25
N LEU A 108 -32.55 17.75 24.00
CA LEU A 108 -32.58 16.31 23.80
C LEU A 108 -33.41 15.88 22.56
N GLY A 109 -34.37 16.72 22.16
CA GLY A 109 -35.17 16.53 20.96
C GLY A 109 -35.82 17.83 20.47
N LEU A 110 -36.86 17.71 19.64
CA LEU A 110 -37.66 18.86 19.18
C LEU A 110 -38.94 19.09 20.00
N GLY A 111 -39.29 18.17 20.89
CA GLY A 111 -40.64 18.10 21.43
C GLY A 111 -41.66 17.68 20.37
N LEU A 112 -41.30 16.76 19.46
CA LEU A 112 -42.24 16.25 18.47
C LEU A 112 -43.42 15.55 19.13
N SER A 113 -44.57 15.58 18.46
CA SER A 113 -45.68 14.69 18.81
C SER A 113 -45.24 13.22 18.65
N PRO A 114 -45.82 12.28 19.42
CA PRO A 114 -45.60 10.85 19.23
C PRO A 114 -45.80 10.41 17.78
N GLU A 115 -46.80 11.00 17.11
CA GLU A 115 -47.14 10.75 15.71
C GLU A 115 -46.07 11.24 14.74
N ASP A 116 -45.56 12.46 14.90
CA ASP A 116 -44.52 13.01 14.03
C ASP A 116 -43.18 12.28 14.22
N ALA A 117 -42.85 11.93 15.46
CA ALA A 117 -41.69 11.09 15.75
C ALA A 117 -41.84 9.71 15.08
N ALA A 118 -43.03 9.12 15.08
CA ALA A 118 -43.30 7.85 14.40
C ALA A 118 -43.14 7.96 12.87
N ARG A 119 -43.50 9.09 12.26
CA ARG A 119 -43.26 9.37 10.83
C ARG A 119 -41.78 9.47 10.49
N VAL A 120 -40.97 10.07 11.36
CA VAL A 120 -39.50 10.10 11.19
C VAL A 120 -38.93 8.68 11.21
N MET A 121 -39.37 7.85 12.16
CA MET A 121 -38.94 6.44 12.23
C MET A 121 -39.41 5.65 11.01
N GLN A 122 -40.63 5.90 10.52
CA GLN A 122 -41.15 5.26 9.32
C GLN A 122 -40.30 5.65 8.09
N ASN A 123 -39.89 6.91 7.96
CA ASN A 123 -38.99 7.34 6.90
C ASN A 123 -37.67 6.57 6.90
N GLU A 124 -37.11 6.24 8.07
CA GLU A 124 -35.90 5.42 8.15
C GLU A 124 -36.11 3.97 7.70
N ARG A 125 -37.30 3.42 7.96
CA ARG A 125 -37.70 2.08 7.49
C ARG A 125 -37.92 2.07 5.97
N ASP A 126 -38.60 3.09 5.45
CA ASP A 126 -38.88 3.26 4.03
C ASP A 126 -37.58 3.48 3.23
N ASN A 127 -36.59 4.12 3.83
CA ASN A 127 -35.27 4.32 3.23
C ASN A 127 -34.58 2.99 2.92
N LEU A 128 -34.65 1.99 3.81
CA LEU A 128 -34.11 0.65 3.55
C LEU A 128 -34.81 -0.01 2.35
N ASP A 129 -36.14 0.09 2.29
CA ASP A 129 -36.92 -0.47 1.17
C ASP A 129 -36.61 0.24 -0.14
N LEU A 130 -36.48 1.57 -0.11
CA LEU A 130 -36.14 2.36 -1.28
C LEU A 130 -34.76 2.00 -1.84
N VAL A 131 -33.75 1.80 -0.98
CA VAL A 131 -32.42 1.37 -1.43
C VAL A 131 -32.50 0.00 -2.09
N GLN A 132 -33.21 -0.97 -1.49
CA GLN A 132 -33.40 -2.28 -2.08
C GLN A 132 -34.11 -2.21 -3.44
N GLN A 133 -35.19 -1.42 -3.51
CA GLN A 133 -35.95 -1.21 -4.75
C GLN A 133 -35.07 -0.60 -5.83
N LEU A 134 -34.29 0.44 -5.51
CA LEU A 134 -33.41 1.11 -6.45
C LEU A 134 -32.34 0.15 -6.98
N VAL A 135 -31.69 -0.61 -6.09
CA VAL A 135 -30.68 -1.60 -6.48
C VAL A 135 -31.25 -2.66 -7.42
N ALA A 136 -32.44 -3.18 -7.10
CA ALA A 136 -33.12 -4.18 -7.91
C ALA A 136 -33.59 -3.61 -9.27
N GLN A 137 -34.21 -2.44 -9.26
CA GLN A 137 -34.78 -1.79 -10.44
C GLN A 137 -33.71 -1.44 -11.47
N GLU A 138 -32.62 -0.83 -11.03
CA GLU A 138 -31.54 -0.37 -11.91
C GLU A 138 -30.53 -1.50 -12.21
N GLY A 139 -30.73 -2.70 -11.65
CA GLY A 139 -29.80 -3.82 -11.80
C GLY A 139 -28.39 -3.49 -11.31
N LEU A 140 -28.30 -2.69 -10.24
CA LEU A 140 -27.02 -2.19 -9.76
C LEU A 140 -26.19 -3.34 -9.24
N ALA A 141 -25.02 -3.53 -9.84
CA ALA A 141 -24.03 -4.48 -9.35
C ALA A 141 -23.35 -3.93 -8.10
N VAL A 142 -24.11 -3.51 -7.08
CA VAL A 142 -23.69 -2.95 -5.80
C VAL A 142 -23.88 -3.95 -4.68
N ASP A 143 -23.18 -3.77 -3.57
CA ASP A 143 -23.08 -4.82 -2.57
C ASP A 143 -23.95 -4.48 -1.38
N PHE A 144 -25.17 -4.14 -1.72
CA PHE A 144 -26.24 -3.93 -0.77
C PHE A 144 -26.59 -5.28 -0.13
N TRP A 145 -26.42 -5.35 1.18
CA TRP A 145 -26.88 -6.45 2.01
C TRP A 145 -28.11 -6.01 2.78
N ARG A 146 -29.09 -6.90 2.87
CA ARG A 146 -30.30 -6.74 3.68
C ARG A 146 -30.47 -7.98 4.53
N GLY A 147 -30.74 -7.78 5.82
CA GLY A 147 -31.03 -8.84 6.77
C GLY A 147 -31.51 -8.23 8.07
N ASP A 148 -31.10 -8.80 9.20
CA ASP A 148 -31.54 -8.29 10.50
C ASP A 148 -30.46 -7.42 11.16
N LEU A 149 -30.94 -6.34 11.79
CA LEU A 149 -30.22 -5.53 12.75
C LEU A 149 -30.58 -5.97 14.16
N LEU A 150 -29.56 -6.28 14.95
CA LEU A 150 -29.68 -6.56 16.37
C LEU A 150 -29.40 -5.32 17.18
N GLU A 151 -30.34 -4.92 18.03
CA GLU A 151 -30.12 -3.91 19.06
C GLU A 151 -30.03 -4.57 20.43
N THR A 152 -28.86 -4.51 21.05
CA THR A 152 -28.56 -5.25 22.28
C THR A 152 -28.64 -4.38 23.54
N HIS A 153 -29.15 -4.98 24.61
CA HIS A 153 -29.26 -4.41 25.94
C HIS A 153 -28.51 -5.28 26.94
N HIS A 154 -27.90 -4.65 27.95
CA HIS A 154 -26.95 -5.30 28.85
C HIS A 154 -27.28 -5.07 30.33
N SER A 155 -28.51 -4.67 30.63
CA SER A 155 -29.01 -4.58 32.01
C SER A 155 -30.53 -4.71 32.05
N GLN A 156 -31.06 -5.10 33.21
CA GLN A 156 -32.49 -5.21 33.41
C GLN A 156 -33.20 -3.86 33.20
N ALA A 157 -32.62 -2.76 33.69
CA ALA A 157 -33.17 -1.42 33.49
C ALA A 157 -33.28 -1.05 32.00
N GLN A 158 -32.26 -1.38 31.21
CA GLN A 158 -32.29 -1.17 29.77
C GLN A 158 -33.36 -2.04 29.09
N THR A 159 -33.51 -3.31 29.49
CA THR A 159 -34.55 -4.21 28.99
C THR A 159 -35.95 -3.68 29.28
N ASP A 160 -36.21 -3.24 30.51
CA ASP A 160 -37.53 -2.77 30.94
C ASP A 160 -37.92 -1.47 30.23
N GLU A 161 -36.96 -0.55 30.08
CA GLU A 161 -37.15 0.68 29.33
C GLU A 161 -37.45 0.39 27.85
N SER A 162 -36.64 -0.44 27.19
CA SER A 162 -36.82 -0.77 25.78
C SER A 162 -38.16 -1.49 25.53
N ARG A 163 -38.58 -2.38 26.43
CA ARG A 163 -39.91 -3.01 26.36
C ARG A 163 -41.03 -1.98 26.39
N ARG A 164 -40.95 -1.02 27.33
CA ARG A 164 -41.96 0.03 27.48
C ARG A 164 -42.03 0.90 26.22
N LEU A 165 -40.89 1.43 25.77
CA LEU A 165 -40.80 2.29 24.59
C LEU A 165 -41.25 1.58 23.32
N PHE A 166 -40.86 0.32 23.13
CA PHE A 166 -41.30 -0.48 21.99
C PHE A 166 -42.81 -0.70 21.98
N GLY A 167 -43.41 -1.00 23.14
CA GLY A 167 -44.86 -1.15 23.26
C GLY A 167 -45.63 0.15 22.98
N GLU A 168 -45.11 1.30 23.42
CA GLU A 168 -45.69 2.61 23.14
C GLU A 168 -45.59 2.97 21.65
N TRP A 169 -44.41 2.78 21.06
CA TRP A 169 -44.17 3.03 19.63
C TRP A 169 -45.09 2.18 18.75
N ARG A 170 -45.26 0.89 19.07
CA ARG A 170 -46.18 0.00 18.33
C ARG A 170 -47.63 0.50 18.36
N LYS A 171 -48.14 0.90 19.53
CA LYS A 171 -49.49 1.47 19.65
C LYS A 171 -49.66 2.73 18.79
N THR A 172 -48.65 3.60 18.76
CA THR A 172 -48.68 4.81 17.93
C THR A 172 -48.68 4.48 16.43
N ARG A 173 -47.92 3.46 16.00
CA ARG A 173 -47.95 2.99 14.60
C ARG A 173 -49.30 2.44 14.19
N GLU A 174 -49.89 1.61 15.04
CA GLU A 174 -51.21 1.04 14.83
C GLU A 174 -52.26 2.16 14.69
N LYS A 175 -52.20 3.18 15.56
CA LYS A 175 -53.06 4.37 15.47
C LYS A 175 -52.89 5.13 14.15
N LEU A 176 -51.68 5.20 13.62
CA LEU A 176 -51.36 5.90 12.36
C LEU A 176 -51.62 5.05 11.11
N GLY A 177 -51.97 3.77 11.25
CA GLY A 177 -52.11 2.86 10.11
C GLY A 177 -50.79 2.60 9.36
N LEU A 178 -49.65 2.78 10.03
CA LEU A 178 -48.34 2.43 9.48
C LEU A 178 -48.26 0.89 9.46
N GLY A 179 -47.94 0.29 8.31
CA GLY A 179 -48.04 -1.15 8.03
C GLY A 179 -47.31 -2.09 9.03
N PRO A 180 -47.41 -3.42 8.83
CA PRO A 180 -46.99 -4.41 9.81
C PRO A 180 -45.54 -4.18 10.28
N ASP A 181 -45.35 -4.24 11.60
CA ASP A 181 -44.05 -4.14 12.25
C ASP A 181 -43.31 -5.49 12.14
N ASP A 182 -42.16 -5.50 11.47
CA ASP A 182 -41.28 -6.65 11.29
C ASP A 182 -40.18 -6.73 12.38
N THR A 183 -40.41 -6.06 13.51
CA THR A 183 -39.55 -6.10 14.70
C THR A 183 -40.01 -7.16 15.68
N SER A 184 -39.06 -7.97 16.17
CA SER A 184 -39.24 -8.82 17.34
C SER A 184 -38.42 -8.34 18.54
N PHE A 185 -38.88 -8.66 19.73
CA PHE A 185 -38.19 -8.39 20.99
C PHE A 185 -37.99 -9.69 21.75
N ILE A 186 -36.74 -10.02 22.04
CA ILE A 186 -36.33 -11.23 22.75
C ILE A 186 -35.73 -10.79 24.07
N ASP A 187 -36.38 -11.15 25.15
CA ASP A 187 -36.09 -10.72 26.52
C ASP A 187 -35.71 -11.86 27.46
N ASP A 188 -35.64 -13.09 26.96
CA ASP A 188 -34.96 -14.20 27.62
C ASP A 188 -33.45 -14.00 27.50
N PRO A 189 -32.70 -13.78 28.60
CA PRO A 189 -31.27 -13.46 28.53
C PRO A 189 -30.43 -14.55 27.86
N LYS A 190 -30.81 -15.83 28.03
CA LYS A 190 -30.08 -16.95 27.41
C LYS A 190 -30.22 -16.91 25.90
N GLU A 191 -31.45 -16.74 25.41
CA GLU A 191 -31.70 -16.63 23.97
C GLU A 191 -31.14 -15.33 23.37
N ALA A 192 -31.22 -14.22 24.11
CA ALA A 192 -30.68 -12.94 23.69
C ALA A 192 -29.15 -12.97 23.54
N GLU A 193 -28.43 -13.55 24.50
CA GLU A 193 -26.98 -13.79 24.40
C GLU A 193 -26.64 -14.80 23.30
N ARG A 194 -27.44 -15.87 23.13
CA ARG A 194 -27.22 -16.87 22.08
C ARG A 194 -27.32 -16.28 20.67
N ILE A 195 -28.33 -15.45 20.41
CA ILE A 195 -28.56 -14.84 19.09
C ILE A 195 -27.57 -13.70 18.84
N SER A 196 -27.38 -12.80 19.81
CA SER A 196 -26.46 -11.68 19.65
C SER A 196 -24.99 -12.11 19.62
N ARG A 197 -24.66 -13.19 20.34
CA ARG A 197 -23.30 -13.63 20.68
C ARG A 197 -22.52 -12.61 21.53
N ILE A 198 -23.19 -11.61 22.10
CA ILE A 198 -22.59 -10.62 23.01
C ILE A 198 -22.84 -11.04 24.46
N LYS A 199 -21.76 -11.13 25.25
CA LYS A 199 -21.77 -11.53 26.66
C LYS A 199 -22.69 -10.63 27.48
N GLY A 200 -23.48 -11.22 28.38
CA GLY A 200 -24.32 -10.47 29.31
C GLY A 200 -25.47 -9.71 28.64
N THR A 201 -25.86 -10.09 27.42
CA THR A 201 -27.02 -9.50 26.75
C THR A 201 -28.30 -9.93 27.46
N THR A 202 -29.03 -8.96 28.02
CA THR A 202 -30.28 -9.22 28.75
C THR A 202 -31.50 -9.24 27.84
N SER A 203 -31.45 -8.52 26.71
CA SER A 203 -32.50 -8.56 25.68
C SER A 203 -31.97 -8.03 24.35
N VAL A 204 -32.64 -8.41 23.25
CA VAL A 204 -32.31 -7.97 21.89
C VAL A 204 -33.58 -7.63 21.10
N HIS A 205 -33.55 -6.51 20.37
CA HIS A 205 -34.50 -6.28 19.29
C HIS A 205 -33.92 -6.80 17.97
N VAL A 206 -34.70 -7.58 17.24
CA VAL A 206 -34.37 -8.04 15.88
C VAL A 206 -35.31 -7.33 14.92
N ARG A 207 -34.77 -6.59 13.96
CA ARG A 207 -35.56 -5.82 12.98
C ARG A 207 -34.85 -5.77 11.63
N PRO A 208 -35.51 -5.38 10.54
CA PRO A 208 -34.82 -5.23 9.26
C PRO A 208 -33.76 -4.15 9.32
N GLY A 209 -32.59 -4.50 8.82
CA GLY A 209 -31.48 -3.59 8.58
C GLY A 209 -30.77 -3.94 7.28
N GLY A 210 -29.81 -3.11 6.94
CA GLY A 210 -28.96 -3.35 5.80
C GLY A 210 -27.66 -2.58 5.88
N SER A 211 -26.84 -2.82 4.87
CA SER A 211 -25.55 -2.19 4.69
C SER A 211 -25.19 -2.17 3.22
N VAL A 212 -24.32 -1.25 2.84
CA VAL A 212 -23.80 -1.16 1.47
C VAL A 212 -22.29 -1.45 1.50
N HIS A 213 -21.87 -2.58 0.92
CA HIS A 213 -20.50 -3.13 0.91
C HIS A 213 -19.82 -3.02 -0.48
N PRO A 214 -18.62 -3.62 -0.62
CA PRO A 214 -18.03 -4.29 -1.80
C PRO A 214 -18.11 -5.87 -1.78
N CYS A 215 -18.88 -6.55 -2.65
CA CYS A 215 -19.02 -8.02 -2.89
C CYS A 215 -19.94 -8.46 -4.08
N VAL A 216 -19.36 -9.33 -4.90
CA VAL A 216 -20.00 -10.12 -5.98
C VAL A 216 -21.10 -11.03 -5.42
N SER A 217 -22.34 -10.87 -5.88
CA SER A 217 -23.42 -11.79 -5.51
C SER A 217 -23.27 -13.14 -6.20
N TRP A 218 -23.23 -14.19 -5.40
CA TRP A 218 -23.36 -15.58 -5.82
C TRP A 218 -24.86 -15.92 -5.90
N GLN A 219 -25.54 -15.37 -6.90
CA GLN A 219 -26.87 -15.83 -7.34
C GLN A 219 -27.27 -15.04 -8.59
N TRP A 220 -27.08 -15.64 -9.77
CA TRP A 220 -28.09 -15.80 -10.83
C TRP A 220 -27.47 -16.38 -12.11
N ARG A 221 -28.12 -17.44 -12.63
CA ARG A 221 -27.74 -18.20 -13.83
C ARG A 221 -28.03 -17.39 -15.11
N ARG A 222 -27.16 -17.64 -16.11
CA ARG A 222 -27.26 -17.39 -17.57
C ARG A 222 -26.98 -15.95 -18.08
N TRP A 223 -25.85 -15.85 -18.77
CA TRP A 223 -25.51 -14.89 -19.84
C TRP A 223 -25.37 -13.40 -19.46
N ARG A 224 -24.15 -12.98 -19.08
CA ARG A 224 -23.40 -11.86 -19.70
C ARG A 224 -22.03 -11.69 -19.02
N ARG A 225 -21.03 -11.30 -19.82
CA ARG A 225 -19.64 -11.02 -19.42
C ARG A 225 -19.60 -9.97 -18.30
N LEU A 226 -18.91 -10.26 -17.19
CA LEU A 226 -18.90 -9.40 -15.99
C LEU A 226 -17.48 -8.95 -15.65
N THR A 227 -17.28 -7.64 -15.71
CA THR A 227 -16.16 -6.87 -15.13
C THR A 227 -16.46 -6.54 -13.66
N SER A 228 -15.50 -6.74 -12.76
CA SER A 228 -15.61 -6.68 -11.29
C SER A 228 -15.11 -5.34 -10.71
N LEU A 229 -15.90 -4.64 -9.89
CA LEU A 229 -15.58 -3.24 -9.47
C LEU A 229 -16.20 -2.87 -8.12
N ARG A 230 -15.46 -2.47 -7.06
CA ARG A 230 -15.93 -2.53 -5.64
C ARG A 230 -15.79 -1.25 -4.76
N HIS A 231 -16.59 -0.21 -5.04
CA HIS A 231 -17.29 0.65 -4.04
C HIS A 231 -18.42 1.44 -4.72
N LYS A 232 -19.61 0.87 -4.60
CA LYS A 232 -20.40 0.79 -5.82
C LYS A 232 -21.64 1.66 -5.80
N LEU A 233 -22.30 1.90 -4.65
CA LEU A 233 -23.61 2.56 -4.69
C LEU A 233 -23.51 4.05 -5.03
N ALA A 234 -22.71 4.84 -4.31
CA ALA A 234 -22.52 6.26 -4.65
C ALA A 234 -21.95 6.43 -6.07
N THR A 235 -20.94 5.62 -6.41
CA THR A 235 -20.34 5.58 -7.75
C THR A 235 -21.38 5.23 -8.83
N ALA A 236 -22.23 4.22 -8.59
CA ALA A 236 -23.26 3.78 -9.54
C ALA A 236 -24.35 4.82 -9.71
N LEU A 237 -24.84 5.44 -8.63
CA LEU A 237 -25.81 6.53 -8.70
C LEU A 237 -25.25 7.72 -9.47
N MET A 238 -24.00 8.10 -9.18
CA MET A 238 -23.34 9.20 -9.86
C MET A 238 -23.11 8.88 -11.34
N ARG A 239 -22.72 7.64 -11.69
CA ARG A 239 -22.61 7.17 -13.08
C ARG A 239 -23.96 7.17 -13.78
N LEU A 240 -25.03 6.69 -13.14
CA LEU A 240 -26.38 6.75 -13.69
C LEU A 240 -26.80 8.19 -13.97
N ALA A 241 -26.41 9.14 -13.11
CA ALA A 241 -26.64 10.56 -13.34
C ALA A 241 -25.84 11.07 -14.55
N ILE A 242 -24.54 10.76 -14.65
CA ILE A 242 -23.67 11.09 -15.79
C ILE A 242 -24.22 10.52 -17.11
N ASP A 243 -24.68 9.27 -17.08
CA ASP A 243 -25.19 8.56 -18.25
C ASP A 243 -26.66 8.92 -18.58
N SER A 244 -27.27 9.83 -17.81
CA SER A 244 -28.66 10.22 -18.04
C SER A 244 -28.84 10.89 -19.40
N LYS A 245 -29.87 10.47 -20.13
CA LYS A 245 -30.34 11.15 -21.34
C LYS A 245 -31.37 12.24 -21.05
N ALA A 246 -31.88 12.30 -19.83
CA ALA A 246 -32.89 13.28 -19.45
C ALA A 246 -32.28 14.62 -19.04
N SER A 247 -31.00 14.66 -18.64
CA SER A 247 -30.32 15.86 -18.12
C SER A 247 -28.88 15.92 -18.61
N ASP A 248 -28.32 17.13 -18.74
CA ASP A 248 -26.88 17.34 -18.96
C ASP A 248 -26.17 17.37 -17.61
N PHE A 249 -25.73 16.21 -17.13
CA PHE A 249 -25.11 16.08 -15.81
C PHE A 249 -23.58 15.95 -15.89
N SER A 250 -22.87 16.66 -15.03
CA SER A 250 -21.42 16.49 -14.86
C SER A 250 -20.99 16.53 -13.39
N PHE A 251 -20.02 15.67 -13.05
CA PHE A 251 -19.44 15.58 -11.71
C PHE A 251 -17.98 16.03 -11.75
N TYR A 252 -17.56 16.82 -10.76
CA TYR A 252 -16.18 17.29 -10.61
C TYR A 252 -15.68 17.02 -9.19
N SER A 253 -14.71 16.11 -9.08
CA SER A 253 -13.93 15.90 -7.85
C SER A 253 -12.86 16.98 -7.68
N TRP A 254 -12.30 17.11 -6.48
CA TRP A 254 -11.23 18.05 -6.15
C TRP A 254 -11.55 19.51 -6.53
N THR A 255 -12.81 19.90 -6.33
CA THR A 255 -13.36 21.21 -6.68
C THR A 255 -14.05 21.84 -5.46
N PRO A 256 -13.29 22.20 -4.41
CA PRO A 256 -13.86 22.87 -3.24
C PRO A 256 -14.52 24.19 -3.63
N VAL A 257 -15.70 24.44 -3.09
CA VAL A 257 -16.36 25.76 -3.12
C VAL A 257 -15.76 26.61 -2.01
N LEU A 258 -15.01 27.65 -2.38
CA LEU A 258 -14.12 28.37 -1.48
C LEU A 258 -14.82 29.43 -0.62
N ALA A 259 -16.09 29.75 -0.92
CA ALA A 259 -16.84 30.78 -0.21
C ALA A 259 -18.36 30.54 -0.30
N ALA A 260 -19.13 31.23 0.54
CA ALA A 260 -20.59 31.28 0.45
C ALA A 260 -21.07 31.66 -0.96
N PRO A 261 -22.08 30.96 -1.51
CA PRO A 261 -22.70 31.37 -2.78
C PRO A 261 -23.13 32.83 -2.74
N VAL A 262 -22.72 33.60 -3.74
CA VAL A 262 -23.02 35.04 -3.83
C VAL A 262 -24.20 35.24 -4.77
N ARG A 263 -25.18 36.05 -4.37
CA ARG A 263 -26.34 36.37 -5.22
C ARG A 263 -25.88 37.11 -6.47
N ALA A 264 -26.31 36.66 -7.64
CA ALA A 264 -26.03 37.29 -8.93
C ALA A 264 -27.31 37.31 -9.80
N GLY A 265 -28.01 38.45 -9.81
CA GLY A 265 -29.33 38.57 -10.43
C GLY A 265 -30.35 37.61 -9.80
N ASP A 266 -31.01 36.80 -10.64
CA ASP A 266 -31.97 35.78 -10.21
C ASP A 266 -31.32 34.45 -9.78
N GLY A 267 -30.00 34.33 -9.89
CA GLY A 267 -29.23 33.14 -9.54
C GLY A 267 -28.11 33.40 -8.54
N TRP A 268 -27.11 32.53 -8.57
CA TRP A 268 -26.00 32.47 -7.63
C TRP A 268 -24.67 32.24 -8.35
N THR A 269 -23.58 32.77 -7.81
CA THR A 269 -22.22 32.49 -8.27
C THR A 269 -21.46 31.77 -7.16
N LEU A 270 -20.83 30.64 -7.50
CA LEU A 270 -19.95 29.89 -6.61
C LEU A 270 -18.50 30.09 -7.04
N LYS A 271 -17.66 30.46 -6.08
CA LYS A 271 -16.21 30.52 -6.26
C LYS A 271 -15.59 29.16 -5.95
N THR A 272 -14.78 28.63 -6.85
CA THR A 272 -14.13 27.33 -6.68
C THR A 272 -12.63 27.42 -6.94
N SER A 273 -11.89 26.35 -6.62
CA SER A 273 -10.48 26.23 -7.00
C SER A 273 -10.22 26.20 -8.51
N LYS A 274 -11.25 25.94 -9.34
CA LYS A 274 -11.15 25.79 -10.80
C LYS A 274 -11.83 26.92 -11.58
N GLY A 275 -12.11 28.03 -10.90
CA GLY A 275 -12.85 29.16 -11.44
C GLY A 275 -14.29 29.24 -10.96
N ASP A 276 -14.98 30.30 -11.38
CA ASP A 276 -16.32 30.62 -10.91
C ASP A 276 -17.38 29.94 -11.79
N ILE A 277 -18.46 29.48 -11.17
CA ILE A 277 -19.63 28.92 -11.87
C ILE A 277 -20.90 29.65 -11.44
N SER A 278 -21.71 30.05 -12.42
CA SER A 278 -23.03 30.65 -12.17
C SER A 278 -24.14 29.59 -12.23
N ALA A 279 -25.08 29.66 -11.30
CA ALA A 279 -26.15 28.68 -11.15
C ALA A 279 -27.50 29.34 -10.89
N GLY A 280 -28.57 28.87 -11.56
CA GLY A 280 -29.94 29.28 -11.21
C GLY A 280 -30.33 28.82 -9.80
N ARG A 281 -29.95 27.59 -9.46
CA ARG A 281 -30.17 26.98 -8.14
C ARG A 281 -28.91 26.34 -7.59
N VAL A 282 -28.69 26.48 -6.29
CA VAL A 282 -27.58 25.88 -5.55
C VAL A 282 -28.14 25.03 -4.41
N ILE A 283 -27.70 23.78 -4.31
CA ILE A 283 -28.12 22.86 -3.26
C ILE A 283 -26.88 22.46 -2.46
N LEU A 284 -26.83 22.88 -1.20
CA LEU A 284 -25.78 22.54 -0.25
C LEU A 284 -26.07 21.15 0.35
N ALA A 285 -25.35 20.14 -0.14
CA ALA A 285 -25.34 18.76 0.34
C ALA A 285 -24.05 18.42 1.11
N THR A 286 -23.39 19.43 1.67
CA THR A 286 -22.07 19.36 2.33
C THR A 286 -22.11 18.82 3.76
N ASN A 287 -23.28 18.42 4.24
CA ASN A 287 -23.51 17.88 5.58
C ASN A 287 -22.84 18.71 6.69
N ALA A 288 -21.73 18.22 7.27
CA ALA A 288 -21.00 18.84 8.38
C ALA A 288 -20.48 20.25 8.09
N TYR A 289 -20.11 20.52 6.84
CA TYR A 289 -19.50 21.79 6.44
C TYR A 289 -20.52 22.85 6.05
N THR A 290 -21.82 22.53 6.08
CA THR A 290 -22.89 23.41 5.62
C THR A 290 -22.90 24.76 6.35
N GLY A 291 -22.59 24.78 7.65
CA GLY A 291 -22.52 26.01 8.45
C GLY A 291 -21.47 27.02 7.94
N THR A 292 -20.44 26.57 7.23
CA THR A 292 -19.36 27.44 6.70
C THR A 292 -19.81 28.40 5.61
N PHE A 293 -20.94 28.12 4.94
CA PHE A 293 -21.52 28.99 3.93
C PHE A 293 -22.42 30.08 4.50
N PHE A 294 -22.52 30.17 5.84
CA PHE A 294 -23.32 31.14 6.55
C PHE A 294 -22.45 31.96 7.50
N THR A 295 -22.78 33.24 7.68
CA THR A 295 -22.07 34.13 8.59
C THR A 295 -22.37 33.76 10.05
N LYS A 296 -21.49 34.13 11.00
CA LYS A 296 -21.63 33.71 12.41
C LYS A 296 -22.93 34.16 13.08
N ASP A 297 -23.53 35.23 12.59
CA ASP A 297 -24.81 35.79 13.01
C ASP A 297 -26.03 35.09 12.38
N ASP A 298 -25.85 34.37 11.26
CA ASP A 298 -26.90 33.56 10.64
C ASP A 298 -27.13 32.31 11.50
N PRO A 299 -28.36 32.06 11.98
CA PRO A 299 -28.66 30.91 12.83
C PRO A 299 -28.25 29.55 12.22
N LEU A 300 -28.22 29.43 10.89
CA LEU A 300 -27.80 28.21 10.19
C LEU A 300 -26.32 27.90 10.36
N HIS A 301 -25.47 28.90 10.61
CA HIS A 301 -24.03 28.70 10.83
C HIS A 301 -23.74 27.74 11.98
N SER A 302 -24.49 27.87 13.08
CA SER A 302 -24.29 27.07 14.29
C SER A 302 -25.29 25.93 14.45
N HIS A 303 -26.30 25.83 13.57
CA HIS A 303 -27.36 24.84 13.69
C HIS A 303 -26.87 23.44 13.35
N ILE A 304 -26.03 23.32 12.31
CA ILE A 304 -25.32 22.10 11.95
C ILE A 304 -23.89 22.25 12.42
N GLN A 305 -23.41 21.30 13.22
CA GLN A 305 -22.05 21.27 13.71
C GLN A 305 -21.33 20.03 13.19
N PRO A 306 -20.04 20.14 12.88
CA PRO A 306 -19.25 18.98 12.51
C PRO A 306 -19.03 18.07 13.72
N PHE A 307 -18.99 16.78 13.43
CA PHE A 307 -18.85 15.70 14.38
C PHE A 307 -17.84 14.70 13.84
N ARG A 308 -16.67 14.57 14.47
CA ARG A 308 -15.61 13.65 14.03
C ARG A 308 -15.85 12.25 14.62
N GLY A 309 -16.29 11.33 13.78
CA GLY A 309 -16.39 9.91 14.09
C GLY A 309 -15.08 9.17 13.86
N GLN A 310 -14.91 8.03 14.53
CA GLN A 310 -13.83 7.07 14.29
C GLN A 310 -14.44 5.69 14.05
N ALA A 311 -13.88 4.99 13.08
CA ALA A 311 -14.25 3.62 12.78
C ALA A 311 -13.00 2.77 12.51
N ALA A 312 -13.20 1.47 12.63
CA ALA A 312 -12.18 0.46 12.48
C ALA A 312 -12.69 -0.69 11.61
N THR A 313 -11.76 -1.34 10.91
CA THR A 313 -12.00 -2.66 10.33
C THR A 313 -11.34 -3.69 11.26
N ILE A 314 -12.12 -4.69 11.64
CA ILE A 314 -11.70 -5.83 12.45
C ILE A 314 -11.79 -7.08 11.58
N THR A 315 -10.67 -7.76 11.38
CA THR A 315 -10.71 -9.12 10.80
C THR A 315 -11.13 -10.09 11.91
N PRO A 316 -12.23 -10.84 11.76
CA PRO A 316 -12.69 -11.74 12.82
C PRO A 316 -11.74 -12.93 12.99
N THR A 317 -11.72 -13.48 14.20
CA THR A 317 -11.08 -14.76 14.51
C THR A 317 -11.83 -15.94 13.83
N PRO A 318 -11.25 -17.15 13.80
CA PRO A 318 -11.89 -18.30 13.14
C PRO A 318 -13.26 -18.68 13.71
N THR A 319 -13.52 -18.38 14.99
CA THR A 319 -14.83 -18.62 15.64
C THR A 319 -15.92 -17.66 15.16
N TYR A 320 -15.55 -16.61 14.43
CA TYR A 320 -16.42 -15.61 13.81
C TYR A 320 -16.21 -15.53 12.28
N ALA A 321 -15.60 -16.55 11.67
CA ALA A 321 -15.35 -16.61 10.23
C ALA A 321 -16.15 -17.73 9.52
N GLY A 322 -16.24 -17.65 8.19
CA GLY A 322 -16.90 -18.66 7.35
C GLY A 322 -18.36 -18.93 7.74
N GLN A 323 -18.67 -20.19 8.05
CA GLN A 323 -20.03 -20.62 8.45
C GLN A 323 -20.51 -19.96 9.76
N HIS A 324 -19.54 -19.50 10.57
CA HIS A 324 -19.74 -18.88 11.87
C HIS A 324 -19.67 -17.35 11.82
N ALA A 325 -19.61 -16.76 10.62
CA ALA A 325 -19.63 -15.31 10.44
C ALA A 325 -20.90 -14.68 11.02
N LEU A 326 -20.76 -13.45 11.51
CA LEU A 326 -21.88 -12.65 11.97
C LEU A 326 -22.86 -12.41 10.81
N ARG A 327 -24.09 -12.88 10.97
CA ARG A 327 -25.16 -12.76 9.96
C ARG A 327 -25.99 -11.49 10.12
N HIS A 328 -25.67 -10.67 11.11
CA HIS A 328 -26.45 -9.52 11.50
C HIS A 328 -25.56 -8.27 11.53
N THR A 329 -26.20 -7.11 11.39
CA THR A 329 -25.60 -5.83 11.77
C THR A 329 -26.05 -5.47 13.19
N TYR A 330 -25.29 -4.65 13.91
CA TYR A 330 -25.60 -4.39 15.32
C TYR A 330 -25.56 -2.91 15.66
N ASN A 331 -26.42 -2.52 16.59
CA ASN A 331 -26.26 -1.33 17.40
C ASN A 331 -26.27 -1.76 18.87
N THR A 332 -25.35 -1.26 19.68
CA THR A 332 -25.39 -1.48 21.12
C THR A 332 -25.96 -0.25 21.81
N LYS A 333 -26.66 -0.44 22.94
CA LYS A 333 -27.14 0.70 23.74
C LYS A 333 -25.99 1.51 24.36
N GLN A 334 -24.78 0.97 24.41
CA GLN A 334 -23.55 1.68 24.76
C GLN A 334 -22.99 2.57 23.64
N GLY A 335 -23.58 2.52 22.44
CA GLY A 335 -23.29 3.45 21.36
C GLY A 335 -22.34 2.93 20.28
N HIS A 336 -21.90 1.67 20.35
CA HIS A 336 -21.17 1.01 19.27
C HIS A 336 -22.13 0.53 18.19
N TYR A 337 -21.68 0.55 16.95
CA TYR A 337 -22.35 -0.10 15.84
C TYR A 337 -21.35 -0.95 15.08
N LEU A 338 -21.80 -2.07 14.54
CA LEU A 338 -20.95 -2.94 13.73
C LEU A 338 -21.67 -3.47 12.51
N VAL A 339 -20.91 -3.61 11.43
CA VAL A 339 -21.40 -4.10 10.14
C VAL A 339 -20.43 -5.13 9.59
N THR A 340 -20.90 -6.35 9.35
CA THR A 340 -20.10 -7.39 8.69
C THR A 340 -20.03 -7.14 7.19
N THR A 341 -18.84 -7.00 6.65
CA THR A 341 -18.57 -6.94 5.21
C THR A 341 -18.79 -8.29 4.56
N ALA A 342 -19.00 -8.27 3.25
CA ALA A 342 -19.22 -9.50 2.50
C ALA A 342 -17.92 -10.27 2.18
N SER A 343 -16.75 -9.71 2.50
CA SER A 343 -15.48 -10.43 2.67
C SER A 343 -15.32 -11.10 4.05
N GLY A 344 -16.24 -10.82 4.98
CA GLY A 344 -16.22 -11.37 6.35
C GLY A 344 -15.57 -10.45 7.39
N GLU A 345 -14.93 -9.34 7.00
CA GLU A 345 -14.41 -8.33 7.93
C GLU A 345 -15.55 -7.61 8.67
N ILE A 346 -15.31 -7.06 9.86
CA ILE A 346 -16.29 -6.32 10.65
C ILE A 346 -15.90 -4.84 10.68
N VAL A 347 -16.75 -3.95 10.20
CA VAL A 347 -16.58 -2.51 10.37
C VAL A 347 -17.26 -2.10 11.67
N LEU A 348 -16.47 -1.61 12.62
CA LEU A 348 -16.90 -1.19 13.95
C LEU A 348 -16.70 0.32 14.10
N GLY A 349 -17.68 1.03 14.65
CA GLY A 349 -17.56 2.42 15.04
C GLY A 349 -18.45 2.74 16.23
N GLY A 350 -18.40 3.97 16.76
CA GLY A 350 -19.16 4.32 17.97
C GLY A 350 -18.28 4.53 19.19
N GLY A 351 -18.84 4.30 20.38
CA GLY A 351 -18.11 4.22 21.65
C GLY A 351 -17.70 5.55 22.29
N TRP A 352 -17.61 6.65 21.53
CA TRP A 352 -17.13 7.95 22.03
C TRP A 352 -17.94 8.50 23.21
N GLY A 353 -19.25 8.26 23.27
CA GLY A 353 -20.09 8.81 24.34
C GLY A 353 -19.74 8.23 25.69
N ALA A 354 -19.48 6.92 25.75
CA ALA A 354 -19.03 6.25 26.97
C ALA A 354 -17.66 6.80 27.41
N LEU A 355 -16.74 7.01 26.47
CA LEU A 355 -15.40 7.54 26.76
C LEU A 355 -15.42 9.02 27.18
N ILE A 356 -16.32 9.84 26.63
CA ILE A 356 -16.52 11.24 27.09
C ILE A 356 -17.07 11.24 28.52
N LYS A 357 -18.10 10.44 28.79
CA LYS A 357 -18.70 10.35 30.13
C LYS A 357 -17.71 9.81 31.17
N SER A 358 -16.79 8.91 30.79
CA SER A 358 -15.77 8.37 31.69
C SER A 358 -14.55 9.30 31.90
N GLY A 359 -14.47 10.40 31.13
CA GLY A 359 -13.36 11.34 31.11
C GLY A 359 -12.13 10.83 30.34
N GLU A 360 -12.25 9.73 29.59
CA GLU A 360 -11.18 9.13 28.79
C GLU A 360 -10.99 9.81 27.43
N LEU A 361 -12.05 10.42 26.88
CA LEU A 361 -12.02 11.16 25.63
C LEU A 361 -12.51 12.60 25.86
N SER A 362 -11.76 13.58 25.36
CA SER A 362 -12.21 14.97 25.37
C SER A 362 -13.30 15.18 24.32
N GLU A 363 -14.41 15.81 24.72
CA GLU A 363 -15.50 16.22 23.82
C GLU A 363 -14.98 17.06 22.64
N ALA A 364 -14.02 17.96 22.88
CA ALA A 364 -13.47 18.87 21.88
C ALA A 364 -12.76 18.15 20.71
N LYS A 365 -12.35 16.89 20.90
CA LYS A 365 -11.78 16.04 19.84
C LYS A 365 -12.84 15.36 18.96
N VAL A 366 -14.12 15.56 19.30
CA VAL A 366 -15.25 14.92 18.64
C VAL A 366 -16.20 15.97 18.07
N TYR A 367 -16.69 16.89 18.91
CA TYR A 367 -17.65 17.92 18.51
C TYR A 367 -16.92 19.19 18.07
N GLY A 368 -17.32 19.74 16.93
CA GLY A 368 -16.66 20.91 16.35
C GLY A 368 -15.35 20.60 15.62
N GLU A 369 -14.88 19.35 15.68
CA GLU A 369 -13.68 18.88 14.99
C GLU A 369 -14.01 18.58 13.52
N THR A 370 -13.16 19.10 12.64
CA THR A 370 -13.27 18.94 11.17
C THR A 370 -12.03 18.30 10.57
N ASN A 371 -11.01 18.05 11.36
CA ASN A 371 -9.86 17.31 10.93
C ASN A 371 -10.20 15.82 10.82
N ASP A 372 -10.06 15.28 9.60
CA ASP A 372 -10.16 13.85 9.30
C ASP A 372 -8.81 13.24 8.85
N GLY A 373 -7.70 13.94 9.09
CA GLY A 373 -6.34 13.47 8.85
C GLY A 373 -5.82 12.49 9.91
N PRO A 374 -4.66 11.86 9.69
CA PRO A 374 -4.09 10.87 10.61
C PRO A 374 -3.96 11.33 12.06
N GLU A 375 -3.68 12.62 12.28
CA GLU A 375 -3.58 13.26 13.59
C GLU A 375 -4.91 13.34 14.36
N SER A 376 -6.03 13.15 13.67
CA SER A 376 -7.37 13.14 14.27
C SER A 376 -7.79 11.76 14.80
N ILE A 377 -6.95 10.73 14.60
CA ILE A 377 -7.14 9.40 15.19
C ILE A 377 -6.89 9.50 16.69
N ASP A 378 -7.94 9.30 17.49
CA ASP A 378 -7.81 9.33 18.95
C ASP A 378 -7.43 7.94 19.50
N PRO A 379 -6.34 7.84 20.29
CA PRO A 379 -5.88 6.57 20.84
C PRO A 379 -6.87 5.88 21.79
N ALA A 380 -7.65 6.63 22.57
CA ALA A 380 -8.62 6.04 23.50
C ALA A 380 -9.74 5.34 22.72
N LEU A 381 -10.22 5.98 21.65
CA LEU A 381 -11.15 5.35 20.71
C LEU A 381 -10.54 4.17 19.96
N THR A 382 -9.28 4.26 19.52
CA THR A 382 -8.61 3.14 18.86
C THR A 382 -8.49 1.94 19.80
N LYS A 383 -8.16 2.17 21.06
CA LYS A 383 -8.09 1.13 22.10
C LYS A 383 -9.44 0.46 22.32
N ASP A 384 -10.49 1.27 22.50
CA ASP A 384 -11.86 0.78 22.66
C ASP A 384 -12.33 -0.04 21.45
N LEU A 385 -12.18 0.48 20.23
CA LEU A 385 -12.54 -0.24 19.00
C LEU A 385 -11.73 -1.53 18.81
N LYS A 386 -10.44 -1.53 19.18
CA LYS A 386 -9.58 -2.71 19.09
C LYS A 386 -10.04 -3.83 20.02
N SER A 387 -10.37 -3.51 21.28
CA SER A 387 -10.70 -4.53 22.28
C SER A 387 -12.18 -4.89 22.31
N PHE A 388 -13.05 -4.05 21.75
CA PHE A 388 -14.50 -4.20 21.84
C PHE A 388 -15.00 -5.61 21.49
N MET A 389 -14.55 -6.17 20.37
CA MET A 389 -14.98 -7.51 19.95
C MET A 389 -14.52 -8.56 20.97
N LYS A 390 -13.25 -8.57 21.35
CA LYS A 390 -12.67 -9.50 22.33
C LYS A 390 -13.37 -9.42 23.69
N ASP A 391 -13.62 -8.21 24.16
CA ASP A 391 -14.16 -7.96 25.49
C ASP A 391 -15.64 -8.34 25.56
N ASN A 392 -16.41 -8.03 24.51
CA ASN A 392 -17.87 -8.14 24.54
C ASN A 392 -18.42 -9.40 23.86
N PHE A 393 -17.76 -9.98 22.86
CA PHE A 393 -18.28 -11.15 22.13
C PHE A 393 -17.84 -12.48 22.73
N ALA A 394 -18.80 -13.39 22.90
CA ALA A 394 -18.57 -14.70 23.49
C ALA A 394 -17.69 -15.57 22.58
N ASN A 395 -16.73 -16.31 23.14
CA ASN A 395 -15.84 -17.19 22.38
C ASN A 395 -15.07 -16.47 21.24
N TRP A 396 -14.74 -15.18 21.39
CA TRP A 396 -13.92 -14.46 20.40
C TRP A 396 -12.58 -15.17 20.16
N GLY A 397 -11.94 -15.68 21.21
CA GLY A 397 -10.66 -16.38 21.09
C GLY A 397 -9.47 -15.42 20.97
N ASP A 398 -8.30 -15.98 20.74
CA ASP A 398 -7.07 -15.22 20.50
C ASP A 398 -6.99 -14.79 19.03
N GLU A 399 -6.53 -13.56 18.81
CA GLU A 399 -6.36 -12.98 17.48
C GLU A 399 -4.99 -13.38 16.93
N ALA A 400 -4.96 -14.08 15.80
CA ALA A 400 -3.73 -14.33 15.05
C ALA A 400 -3.25 -13.05 14.34
N PHE A 401 -2.02 -13.02 13.80
CA PHE A 401 -1.63 -11.86 12.99
C PHE A 401 -2.58 -11.68 11.82
N GLY A 402 -3.09 -10.46 11.64
CA GLY A 402 -3.99 -10.08 10.56
C GLY A 402 -5.45 -10.19 10.95
N GLU A 403 -5.71 -10.83 12.11
CA GLU A 403 -6.97 -10.79 12.85
C GLU A 403 -6.96 -9.62 13.85
N GLY A 404 -8.14 -9.23 14.33
CA GLY A 404 -8.29 -8.03 15.14
C GLY A 404 -8.25 -6.75 14.31
N LEU A 405 -7.81 -5.65 14.92
CA LEU A 405 -7.80 -4.33 14.29
C LEU A 405 -6.83 -4.28 13.09
N THR A 406 -7.37 -4.10 11.88
CA THR A 406 -6.57 -4.00 10.64
C THR A 406 -6.48 -2.60 10.06
N ARG A 407 -7.49 -1.75 10.30
CA ARG A 407 -7.51 -0.36 9.82
C ARG A 407 -8.29 0.50 10.78
N THR A 408 -7.86 1.74 10.97
CA THR A 408 -8.64 2.79 11.64
C THR A 408 -8.71 4.01 10.73
N TRP A 409 -9.84 4.69 10.73
CA TRP A 409 -10.01 5.96 10.03
C TRP A 409 -10.99 6.85 10.77
N THR A 410 -10.99 8.10 10.37
CA THR A 410 -11.84 9.16 10.88
C THR A 410 -12.72 9.70 9.77
N GLY A 411 -13.91 10.17 10.11
CA GLY A 411 -14.83 10.76 9.16
C GLY A 411 -15.64 11.87 9.80
N ILE A 412 -15.87 12.96 9.06
CA ILE A 412 -16.65 14.09 9.57
C ILE A 412 -18.12 13.89 9.24
N MET A 413 -18.88 13.55 10.27
CA MET A 413 -20.33 13.53 10.28
C MET A 413 -20.84 14.89 10.74
N SER A 414 -22.16 15.03 10.83
CA SER A 414 -22.78 16.23 11.38
C SER A 414 -23.69 15.86 12.55
N THR A 415 -23.81 16.80 13.47
CA THR A 415 -24.95 16.89 14.38
C THR A 415 -25.78 18.12 14.02
N SER A 416 -27.10 18.01 14.08
CA SER A 416 -27.99 19.17 14.10
C SER A 416 -28.47 19.37 15.53
N LYS A 417 -28.66 20.63 15.94
CA LYS A 417 -29.12 20.97 17.29
C LYS A 417 -30.43 20.29 17.70
N ASP A 418 -31.21 19.85 16.72
CA ASP A 418 -32.52 19.25 16.89
C ASP A 418 -32.59 17.81 16.32
N TRP A 419 -31.45 17.16 16.06
CA TRP A 419 -31.37 15.74 15.65
C TRP A 419 -32.03 15.37 14.30
N LEU A 420 -32.57 16.34 13.57
CA LEU A 420 -33.23 16.15 12.28
C LEU A 420 -32.50 16.89 11.16
N PRO A 421 -32.52 16.37 9.92
CA PRO A 421 -31.97 17.08 8.78
C PRO A 421 -32.73 18.39 8.51
N LEU A 422 -32.02 19.34 7.91
CA LEU A 422 -32.58 20.55 7.31
C LEU A 422 -32.70 20.32 5.81
N VAL A 423 -33.94 20.38 5.29
CA VAL A 423 -34.26 20.10 3.89
C VAL A 423 -35.15 21.20 3.35
N GLY A 424 -34.68 21.98 2.39
CA GLY A 424 -35.49 23.05 1.79
C GLY A 424 -34.67 24.23 1.27
N GLU A 425 -35.37 25.20 0.69
CA GLU A 425 -34.77 26.51 0.40
C GLU A 425 -34.44 27.25 1.69
N VAL A 426 -33.32 27.96 1.71
CA VAL A 426 -32.91 28.78 2.84
C VAL A 426 -33.84 30.00 2.92
N PRO A 427 -34.46 30.29 4.09
CA PRO A 427 -35.35 31.42 4.25
C PRO A 427 -34.74 32.74 3.76
N GLY A 428 -35.46 33.44 2.87
CA GLY A 428 -35.02 34.71 2.28
C GLY A 428 -33.93 34.59 1.20
N LYS A 429 -33.47 33.37 0.85
CA LYS A 429 -32.42 33.13 -0.15
C LYS A 429 -32.94 32.22 -1.27
N ALA A 430 -33.92 32.69 -2.04
CA ALA A 430 -34.55 31.93 -3.13
C ALA A 430 -33.52 31.30 -4.08
N GLY A 431 -33.68 30.02 -4.43
CA GLY A 431 -32.72 29.28 -5.25
C GLY A 431 -31.47 28.78 -4.52
N LEU A 432 -31.28 29.07 -3.23
CA LEU A 432 -30.26 28.44 -2.39
C LEU A 432 -30.92 27.50 -1.40
N SER A 433 -30.53 26.23 -1.42
CA SER A 433 -31.13 25.17 -0.61
C SER A 433 -30.12 24.46 0.25
N VAL A 434 -30.58 23.87 1.35
CA VAL A 434 -29.81 22.99 2.22
C VAL A 434 -30.49 21.62 2.26
N VAL A 435 -29.69 20.57 2.12
CA VAL A 435 -30.10 19.17 2.38
C VAL A 435 -28.98 18.50 3.17
N ALA A 436 -28.94 18.79 4.48
CA ALA A 436 -27.80 18.49 5.35
C ALA A 436 -28.22 18.34 6.82
N GLY A 437 -27.28 17.93 7.68
CA GLY A 437 -27.50 17.92 9.14
C GLY A 437 -28.17 16.65 9.64
N PHE A 438 -27.77 15.48 9.13
CA PHE A 438 -28.45 14.21 9.41
C PHE A 438 -28.22 13.62 10.82
N ALA A 439 -27.50 14.31 11.72
CA ALA A 439 -27.33 13.92 13.12
C ALA A 439 -26.87 12.47 13.36
N GLY A 440 -25.96 11.97 12.51
CA GLY A 440 -25.48 10.58 12.56
C GLY A 440 -26.44 9.50 12.02
N HIS A 441 -27.63 9.89 11.56
CA HIS A 441 -28.65 9.02 10.96
C HIS A 441 -28.68 9.11 9.42
N GLY A 442 -27.62 9.63 8.80
CA GLY A 442 -27.58 9.93 7.35
C GLY A 442 -27.94 8.74 6.48
N MET A 443 -27.26 7.61 6.62
CA MET A 443 -27.54 6.43 5.80
C MET A 443 -28.94 5.84 6.01
N SER A 444 -29.57 6.13 7.14
CA SER A 444 -30.94 5.76 7.45
C SER A 444 -31.97 6.69 6.80
N ARG A 445 -31.60 7.89 6.32
CA ARG A 445 -32.55 8.92 5.86
C ARG A 445 -32.27 9.48 4.46
N ILE A 446 -31.06 9.30 3.93
CA ILE A 446 -30.57 10.02 2.74
C ILE A 446 -31.39 9.74 1.48
N PHE A 447 -31.80 8.50 1.20
CA PHE A 447 -32.42 8.15 -0.07
C PHE A 447 -33.86 8.61 -0.15
N THR A 448 -34.61 8.46 0.93
CA THR A 448 -35.96 9.03 1.03
C THR A 448 -35.90 10.55 1.01
N THR A 449 -34.95 11.16 1.73
CA THR A 449 -34.70 12.61 1.70
C THR A 449 -34.38 13.11 0.28
N ALA A 450 -33.48 12.43 -0.43
CA ALA A 450 -33.13 12.77 -1.81
C ALA A 450 -34.33 12.66 -2.76
N ARG A 451 -35.11 11.58 -2.65
CA ARG A 451 -36.32 11.38 -3.47
C ARG A 451 -37.38 12.45 -3.19
N GLY A 452 -37.74 12.66 -1.93
CA GLY A 452 -38.79 13.62 -1.58
C GLY A 452 -38.39 15.07 -1.82
N TYR A 453 -37.10 15.42 -1.66
CA TYR A 453 -36.65 16.76 -2.02
C TYR A 453 -36.57 16.97 -3.53
N ALA A 454 -36.12 15.96 -4.30
CA ALA A 454 -36.19 16.03 -5.77
C ALA A 454 -37.64 16.19 -6.26
N ASP A 455 -38.60 15.50 -5.64
CA ASP A 455 -40.03 15.68 -5.93
C ASP A 455 -40.50 17.10 -5.59
N THR A 456 -40.13 17.62 -4.41
CA THR A 456 -40.45 19.00 -4.00
C THR A 456 -39.90 20.01 -5.01
N LEU A 457 -38.70 19.79 -5.55
CA LEU A 457 -38.11 20.65 -6.57
C LEU A 457 -38.82 20.58 -7.92
N SER A 458 -39.43 19.45 -8.26
CA SER A 458 -40.22 19.25 -9.47
C SER A 458 -41.63 19.83 -9.35
N THR A 459 -42.30 19.61 -8.22
CA THR A 459 -43.72 19.96 -8.01
C THR A 459 -43.92 21.34 -7.38
N GLY A 460 -42.89 21.87 -6.72
CA GLY A 460 -42.99 23.07 -5.90
C GLY A 460 -43.79 22.89 -4.61
N LYS A 461 -44.10 21.65 -4.21
CA LYS A 461 -44.93 21.32 -3.04
C LYS A 461 -44.25 20.26 -2.18
N TRP A 462 -44.32 20.43 -0.86
CA TRP A 462 -43.87 19.43 0.09
C TRP A 462 -44.86 18.27 0.17
N ASP A 463 -44.41 17.04 -0.09
CA ASP A 463 -45.21 15.83 0.09
C ASP A 463 -44.88 15.15 1.43
N ALA A 464 -45.80 15.30 2.39
CA ALA A 464 -45.70 14.69 3.71
C ALA A 464 -45.73 13.14 3.71
N ALA A 465 -46.15 12.52 2.60
CA ALA A 465 -46.09 11.07 2.43
C ALA A 465 -44.68 10.60 2.02
N LEU A 466 -43.89 11.46 1.37
CA LEU A 466 -42.51 11.15 0.98
C LEU A 466 -41.51 11.61 2.04
N LEU A 467 -41.73 12.77 2.64
CA LEU A 467 -40.82 13.39 3.59
C LEU A 467 -41.55 13.89 4.85
N PRO A 468 -41.08 13.56 6.07
CA PRO A 468 -41.66 14.09 7.30
C PRO A 468 -41.64 15.62 7.31
N PRO A 469 -42.76 16.32 7.61
CA PRO A 469 -42.79 17.78 7.69
C PRO A 469 -41.75 18.37 8.66
N SER A 470 -41.36 17.62 9.68
CA SER A 470 -40.32 18.01 10.62
C SER A 470 -38.92 18.15 10.00
N PHE A 471 -38.69 17.67 8.77
CA PHE A 471 -37.43 17.84 8.04
C PHE A 471 -37.38 19.18 7.29
N GLU A 472 -38.52 19.83 7.07
CA GLU A 472 -38.61 21.07 6.30
C GLU A 472 -37.79 22.16 6.98
N LEU A 473 -37.00 22.87 6.16
CA LEU A 473 -36.25 24.04 6.58
C LEU A 473 -37.17 25.27 6.55
N THR A 474 -37.66 25.66 7.72
CA THR A 474 -38.47 26.88 7.89
C THR A 474 -37.79 27.90 8.79
N ALA A 475 -38.11 29.18 8.61
CA ALA A 475 -37.58 30.25 9.46
C ALA A 475 -38.00 30.06 10.93
N GLU A 476 -39.23 29.60 11.15
CA GLU A 476 -39.79 29.34 12.47
C GLU A 476 -39.03 28.21 13.19
N ARG A 477 -38.68 27.13 12.48
CA ARG A 477 -37.90 26.02 13.07
C ARG A 477 -36.52 26.50 13.47
N VAL A 478 -35.83 27.21 12.57
CA VAL A 478 -34.47 27.69 12.79
C VAL A 478 -34.42 28.68 13.96
N GLU A 479 -35.33 29.65 14.00
CA GLU A 479 -35.37 30.64 15.09
C GLU A 479 -35.80 30.01 16.42
N ARG A 480 -36.77 29.09 16.41
CA ARG A 480 -37.18 28.36 17.63
C ARG A 480 -35.99 27.62 18.25
N VAL A 481 -35.26 26.85 17.45
CA VAL A 481 -34.09 26.09 17.94
C VAL A 481 -32.97 27.06 18.38
N ALA A 482 -32.76 28.16 17.66
CA ALA A 482 -31.78 29.17 18.07
C ALA A 482 -32.14 29.83 19.42
N ALA A 483 -33.41 30.18 19.64
CA ALA A 483 -33.91 30.74 20.88
C ALA A 483 -33.78 29.75 22.05
N GLN A 484 -34.21 28.50 21.85
CA GLN A 484 -34.08 27.44 22.85
C GLN A 484 -32.61 27.14 23.18
N HIS A 485 -31.71 27.18 22.18
CA HIS A 485 -30.28 27.04 22.42
C HIS A 485 -29.70 28.19 23.24
N ARG A 486 -30.08 29.44 22.96
CA ARG A 486 -29.66 30.59 23.77
C ARG A 486 -30.12 30.46 25.22
N GLN A 487 -31.36 30.00 25.43
CA GLN A 487 -31.88 29.72 26.77
C GLN A 487 -31.10 28.59 27.46
N PHE A 488 -30.88 27.48 26.77
CA PHE A 488 -30.11 26.35 27.30
C PHE A 488 -28.69 26.76 27.74
N VAL A 489 -27.99 27.54 26.90
CA VAL A 489 -26.65 28.07 27.23
C VAL A 489 -26.69 29.03 28.41
N ALA A 490 -27.75 29.85 28.54
CA ALA A 490 -27.93 30.74 29.68
C ALA A 490 -28.20 29.97 31.00
N GLU A 491 -28.95 28.88 30.94
CA GLU A 491 -29.32 28.06 32.11
C GLU A 491 -28.20 27.12 32.56
N HIS A 492 -27.50 26.48 31.62
CA HIS A 492 -26.55 25.40 31.91
C HIS A 492 -25.08 25.80 31.67
N GLY A 493 -24.83 27.00 31.15
CA GLY A 493 -23.50 27.49 30.81
C GLY A 493 -23.02 27.08 29.41
N ALA A 494 -22.00 27.78 28.91
CA ALA A 494 -21.48 27.61 27.54
C ALA A 494 -20.85 26.22 27.28
N HIS A 495 -20.55 25.46 28.33
CA HIS A 495 -19.94 24.13 28.27
C HIS A 495 -20.95 22.98 28.39
N ALA A 496 -22.24 23.26 28.59
CA ALA A 496 -23.26 22.21 28.63
C ALA A 496 -23.56 21.68 27.22
N ARG A 497 -23.64 20.36 27.07
CA ARG A 497 -23.83 19.66 25.79
C ARG A 497 -24.69 18.42 25.97
N VAL A 498 -25.30 17.96 24.89
CA VAL A 498 -25.99 16.66 24.86
C VAL A 498 -25.03 15.58 24.40
N VAL A 499 -24.77 14.58 25.25
CA VAL A 499 -23.96 13.40 24.93
C VAL A 499 -24.87 12.16 25.01
N TYR A 500 -25.25 11.64 23.83
CA TYR A 500 -26.30 10.63 23.60
C TYR A 500 -27.71 11.06 24.05
N ASP A 501 -27.93 11.27 25.34
CA ASP A 501 -29.24 11.54 25.97
C ASP A 501 -29.16 12.39 27.23
N GLU A 502 -27.95 12.71 27.66
CA GLU A 502 -27.72 13.41 28.90
C GLU A 502 -27.16 14.80 28.61
N ILE A 503 -27.66 15.77 29.37
CA ILE A 503 -27.04 17.08 29.44
C ILE A 503 -25.81 16.93 30.35
N VAL A 504 -24.65 17.04 29.74
CA VAL A 504 -23.36 16.93 30.40
C VAL A 504 -22.72 18.32 30.42
N ASP A 505 -22.34 18.78 31.60
CA ASP A 505 -21.50 19.98 31.75
C ASP A 505 -20.04 19.56 31.56
N THR A 506 -19.54 19.69 30.32
CA THR A 506 -18.18 19.25 29.99
C THR A 506 -17.09 20.11 30.63
N GLY A 507 -17.45 21.29 31.18
CA GLY A 507 -16.56 22.11 31.99
C GLY A 507 -16.36 21.59 33.42
N LYS A 508 -17.25 20.70 33.91
CA LYS A 508 -17.16 20.04 35.23
C LYS A 508 -16.66 18.60 35.17
N ILE A 509 -16.60 18.00 33.98
CA ILE A 509 -15.83 16.78 33.78
C ILE A 509 -14.38 17.22 33.85
N GLU A 510 -13.74 17.04 35.00
CA GLU A 510 -12.28 17.06 35.04
C GLU A 510 -11.85 16.01 34.02
N PRO A 511 -11.14 16.41 32.94
CA PRO A 511 -10.45 15.43 32.12
C PRO A 511 -9.69 14.62 33.15
N LYS A 512 -9.92 13.30 33.21
CA LYS A 512 -9.01 12.47 33.99
C LYS A 512 -7.68 12.87 33.43
N ALA A 513 -6.86 13.55 34.24
CA ALA A 513 -5.52 13.89 33.90
C ALA A 513 -5.00 12.55 33.49
N HIS A 514 -4.89 12.33 32.18
CA HIS A 514 -4.20 11.16 31.76
C HIS A 514 -2.89 11.37 32.47
N GLY A 515 -2.48 10.34 33.20
CA GLY A 515 -1.08 10.14 33.42
C GLY A 515 -0.43 10.06 32.05
N TYR A 516 -0.49 11.09 31.23
CA TYR A 516 0.37 11.23 30.10
C TYR A 516 1.81 11.28 30.62
N HIS A 517 1.99 11.71 31.88
CA HIS A 517 3.09 11.28 32.73
C HIS A 517 2.69 10.03 33.53
N ALA A 518 1.87 10.00 34.58
CA ALA A 518 1.63 8.78 35.40
C ALA A 518 1.14 7.42 34.78
N PHE A 519 0.82 7.30 33.48
CA PHE A 519 0.54 6.08 32.68
C PHE A 519 1.68 5.86 31.68
N VAL A 520 2.32 6.91 31.15
CA VAL A 520 3.65 6.81 30.53
C VAL A 520 4.70 6.51 31.58
N ASP A 521 4.81 7.24 32.69
CA ASP A 521 5.58 6.95 33.90
C ASP A 521 5.14 5.68 34.63
N ARG A 522 3.93 5.11 34.44
CA ARG A 522 3.58 3.76 34.96
C ARG A 522 3.89 2.66 33.95
N LEU A 523 3.74 2.91 32.65
CA LEU A 523 4.32 2.03 31.65
C LEU A 523 5.85 2.07 31.73
N GLU A 524 6.45 3.22 31.99
CA GLU A 524 7.87 3.43 32.16
C GLU A 524 8.29 2.95 33.53
N LYS A 525 7.56 3.16 34.66
CA LYS A 525 7.87 2.59 36.01
C LYS A 525 7.59 1.11 36.17
N ASP A 526 6.52 0.58 35.60
CA ASP A 526 6.24 -0.85 35.65
C ASP A 526 7.14 -1.58 34.64
N TYR A 527 7.61 -0.87 33.60
CA TYR A 527 8.76 -1.28 32.81
C TYR A 527 10.09 -0.74 33.33
N GLU A 528 10.20 -0.03 34.47
CA GLU A 528 11.49 0.52 34.92
C GLU A 528 12.31 -0.55 35.62
N PRO A 529 11.71 -1.53 36.34
CA PRO A 529 12.40 -2.76 36.62
C PRO A 529 12.74 -3.52 35.33
N LEU A 530 11.96 -3.45 34.25
CA LEU A 530 12.37 -4.07 32.98
C LEU A 530 13.51 -3.31 32.29
N LEU A 531 13.52 -1.97 32.32
CA LEU A 531 14.49 -1.07 31.68
C LEU A 531 15.77 -0.90 32.51
N HIS A 532 15.66 -1.02 33.82
CA HIS A 532 16.81 -0.99 34.74
C HIS A 532 17.41 -2.39 34.95
N THR A 533 16.64 -3.47 34.77
CA THR A 533 17.22 -4.82 34.59
C THR A 533 17.71 -5.04 33.15
N LEU A 534 17.22 -4.29 32.16
CA LEU A 534 17.79 -4.23 30.79
C LEU A 534 19.17 -3.56 30.75
N HIS A 535 19.52 -2.72 31.74
CA HIS A 535 20.89 -2.20 31.90
C HIS A 535 21.80 -3.05 32.79
N GLN A 536 21.28 -4.02 33.57
CA GLN A 536 22.09 -4.95 34.36
C GLN A 536 22.24 -6.35 33.76
N HIS A 537 21.48 -6.68 32.71
CA HIS A 537 21.69 -7.91 31.93
C HIS A 537 22.63 -7.73 30.73
N GLN A 538 23.59 -6.81 30.83
CA GLN A 538 24.80 -6.84 29.99
C GLN A 538 25.83 -7.89 30.45
N GLU A 539 25.63 -8.58 31.59
CA GLU A 539 26.59 -9.57 32.11
C GLU A 539 26.01 -10.96 32.50
N ALA A 540 24.84 -11.36 32.00
CA ALA A 540 24.33 -12.73 32.22
C ALA A 540 23.90 -13.39 30.91
N PHE A 541 24.77 -13.34 29.91
CA PHE A 541 24.79 -14.37 28.88
C PHE A 541 25.28 -15.68 29.52
N VAL A 542 24.63 -16.79 29.19
CA VAL A 542 24.89 -18.17 29.66
C VAL A 542 24.05 -18.59 30.88
N GLY A 543 22.81 -19.04 30.61
CA GLY A 543 21.97 -19.86 31.49
C GLY A 543 21.03 -20.72 30.62
N PRO A 544 20.69 -21.97 31.02
CA PRO A 544 20.28 -23.03 30.09
C PRO A 544 18.90 -22.80 29.48
N ALA A 545 18.79 -23.08 28.18
CA ALA A 545 17.59 -22.93 27.37
C ALA A 545 16.39 -23.72 27.95
N PRO A 546 15.18 -23.13 28.03
CA PRO A 546 13.95 -23.92 28.07
C PRO A 546 13.75 -24.55 26.69
N GLU A 547 13.46 -25.86 26.65
CA GLU A 547 13.28 -26.64 25.42
C GLU A 547 12.31 -25.95 24.45
N SER A 548 12.87 -25.23 23.47
CA SER A 548 12.12 -24.46 22.49
C SER A 548 11.67 -25.39 21.36
N LYS A 549 10.38 -25.39 21.06
CA LYS A 549 9.87 -25.96 19.81
C LYS A 549 10.56 -25.24 18.63
N ALA A 550 11.24 -26.01 17.77
CA ALA A 550 11.93 -25.50 16.57
C ALA A 550 10.97 -24.70 15.66
N LEU A 551 11.50 -23.71 14.93
CA LEU A 551 10.73 -22.96 13.93
C LEU A 551 10.57 -23.73 12.64
N LEU A 552 11.62 -24.48 12.27
CA LEU A 552 11.62 -25.34 11.10
C LEU A 552 11.45 -26.81 11.52
N SER A 553 10.59 -27.53 10.80
CA SER A 553 10.47 -28.97 10.95
C SER A 553 11.70 -29.69 10.42
N GLN A 554 11.97 -30.89 10.95
CA GLN A 554 13.05 -31.74 10.43
C GLN A 554 12.88 -32.00 8.92
N ALA A 555 11.63 -32.20 8.46
CA ALA A 555 11.33 -32.40 7.04
C ALA A 555 11.65 -31.18 6.16
N THR A 556 11.65 -29.96 6.72
CA THR A 556 12.12 -28.77 6.01
C THR A 556 13.64 -28.71 6.00
N LEU A 557 14.30 -29.00 7.13
CA LEU A 557 15.77 -29.05 7.18
C LEU A 557 16.35 -30.10 6.23
N ASP A 558 15.75 -31.29 6.20
CA ASP A 558 16.13 -32.36 5.28
C ASP A 558 15.92 -31.95 3.81
N TYR A 559 14.80 -31.28 3.51
CA TYR A 559 14.53 -30.72 2.19
C TYR A 559 15.58 -29.68 1.79
N LEU A 560 15.94 -28.78 2.70
CA LEU A 560 16.92 -27.72 2.45
C LEU A 560 18.30 -28.30 2.10
N GLU A 561 18.75 -29.33 2.81
CA GLU A 561 20.00 -30.03 2.49
C GLU A 561 19.90 -30.83 1.19
N THR A 562 18.75 -31.48 0.95
CA THR A 562 18.50 -32.21 -0.30
C THR A 562 18.54 -31.26 -1.50
N ALA A 563 17.82 -30.14 -1.43
CA ALA A 563 17.84 -29.12 -2.47
C ALA A 563 19.27 -28.58 -2.69
N ARG A 564 20.04 -28.30 -1.63
CA ARG A 564 21.45 -27.90 -1.79
C ARG A 564 22.24 -28.89 -2.65
N THR A 565 22.06 -30.18 -2.45
CA THR A 565 22.75 -31.21 -3.25
C THR A 565 22.23 -31.27 -4.69
N HIS A 566 20.92 -31.13 -4.91
CA HIS A 566 20.34 -31.14 -6.26
C HIS A 566 20.74 -29.93 -7.11
N TRP A 567 20.85 -28.77 -6.48
CA TRP A 567 21.26 -27.52 -7.11
C TRP A 567 22.80 -27.37 -7.16
N GLU A 568 23.54 -28.36 -6.64
CA GLU A 568 25.00 -28.37 -6.51
C GLU A 568 25.62 -27.11 -5.85
N VAL A 569 24.86 -26.42 -5.00
CA VAL A 569 25.34 -25.23 -4.30
C VAL A 569 26.31 -25.65 -3.18
N PRO A 570 27.54 -25.10 -3.13
CA PRO A 570 28.54 -25.53 -2.14
C PRO A 570 28.12 -25.29 -0.70
N GLY A 571 27.56 -24.12 -0.40
CA GLY A 571 27.05 -23.80 0.92
C GLY A 571 26.07 -22.64 0.96
N PHE A 572 25.24 -22.63 1.98
CA PHE A 572 24.34 -21.51 2.23
C PHE A 572 23.96 -21.40 3.71
N SER A 573 23.57 -20.20 4.12
CA SER A 573 23.13 -19.88 5.47
C SER A 573 21.71 -19.35 5.45
N VAL A 574 20.93 -19.69 6.48
CA VAL A 574 19.54 -19.29 6.67
C VAL A 574 19.38 -18.66 8.04
N ALA A 575 18.74 -17.50 8.09
CA ALA A 575 18.20 -16.90 9.30
C ALA A 575 16.68 -16.83 9.20
N VAL A 576 15.99 -17.57 10.07
CA VAL A 576 14.53 -17.45 10.25
C VAL A 576 14.27 -16.75 11.56
N VAL A 577 13.40 -15.74 11.52
CA VAL A 577 12.97 -15.02 12.71
C VAL A 577 11.45 -15.09 12.78
N ALA A 578 10.93 -15.41 13.97
CA ALA A 578 9.53 -15.31 14.30
C ALA A 578 9.36 -14.42 15.53
N GLY A 579 8.63 -13.33 15.35
CA GLY A 579 8.26 -12.44 16.45
C GLY A 579 6.99 -12.89 17.16
N PRO A 580 6.56 -12.15 18.19
CA PRO A 580 5.37 -12.49 18.98
C PRO A 580 4.07 -12.62 18.18
N LYS A 581 4.07 -12.02 17.01
CA LYS A 581 3.00 -12.05 16.02
C LYS A 581 2.83 -13.41 15.32
N TYR A 582 3.84 -14.28 15.35
CA TYR A 582 3.83 -15.57 14.67
C TYR A 582 3.00 -16.62 15.43
N ASP A 583 3.33 -16.87 16.70
CA ASP A 583 2.65 -17.88 17.52
C ASP A 583 2.42 -17.45 18.97
N GLY A 584 2.50 -16.14 19.26
CA GLY A 584 2.30 -15.58 20.61
C GLY A 584 3.48 -15.80 21.57
N ALA A 585 4.51 -16.54 21.16
CA ALA A 585 5.74 -16.71 21.93
C ALA A 585 6.59 -15.43 21.91
N GLY A 586 7.69 -15.40 22.67
CA GLY A 586 8.71 -14.35 22.50
C GLY A 586 9.39 -14.43 21.13
N TRP A 587 10.35 -13.53 20.89
CA TRP A 587 11.22 -13.65 19.71
C TRP A 587 11.92 -15.01 19.70
N ARG A 588 11.71 -15.75 18.62
CA ARG A 588 12.45 -16.96 18.30
C ARG A 588 13.21 -16.73 17.01
N GLN A 589 14.39 -17.33 16.93
CA GLN A 589 15.16 -17.36 15.70
C GLN A 589 15.76 -18.75 15.52
N GLU A 590 15.92 -19.14 14.28
CA GLU A 590 16.59 -20.36 13.89
C GLU A 590 17.61 -20.02 12.83
N LEU A 591 18.89 -20.20 13.17
CA LEU A 591 20.02 -19.96 12.28
C LEU A 591 20.60 -21.32 11.87
N ARG A 592 20.80 -21.54 10.58
CA ARG A 592 21.30 -22.80 10.04
C ARG A 592 22.30 -22.53 8.93
N GLY A 593 23.46 -23.20 9.00
CA GLY A 593 24.41 -23.29 7.91
C GLY A 593 24.37 -24.68 7.29
N PHE A 594 24.55 -24.74 5.97
CA PHE A 594 24.56 -25.96 5.19
C PHE A 594 25.77 -25.95 4.25
N GLY A 595 26.40 -27.11 4.05
CA GLY A 595 27.53 -27.24 3.13
C GLY A 595 28.80 -26.51 3.60
N VAL A 596 29.60 -26.03 2.65
CA VAL A 596 30.93 -25.46 2.88
C VAL A 596 31.01 -23.97 2.51
N ALA A 597 31.68 -23.19 3.35
CA ALA A 597 31.93 -21.76 3.17
C ALA A 597 33.12 -21.47 2.25
N ASN A 598 34.08 -22.39 2.11
CA ASN A 598 35.30 -22.15 1.34
C ASN A 598 35.89 -23.43 0.74
N GLY A 599 36.82 -23.28 -0.21
CA GLY A 599 37.48 -24.39 -0.90
C GLY A 599 38.30 -25.32 0.00
N LYS A 600 38.53 -24.94 1.26
CA LYS A 600 39.21 -25.75 2.28
C LYS A 600 38.26 -26.66 3.06
N GLY A 601 36.97 -26.64 2.73
CA GLY A 601 35.95 -27.46 3.38
C GLY A 601 35.51 -26.94 4.75
N LYS A 602 35.74 -25.65 5.07
CA LYS A 602 35.15 -25.03 6.26
C LYS A 602 33.63 -25.10 6.12
N ALA A 603 32.91 -25.57 7.15
CA ALA A 603 31.46 -25.59 7.12
C ALA A 603 30.90 -24.15 7.11
N VAL A 604 29.74 -23.95 6.46
CA VAL A 604 28.94 -22.75 6.67
C VAL A 604 28.31 -22.81 8.06
N ASP A 605 28.39 -21.69 8.78
CA ASP A 605 27.74 -21.48 10.07
C ASP A 605 26.97 -20.15 10.11
N GLU A 606 26.38 -19.82 11.24
CA GLU A 606 25.61 -18.60 11.43
C GLU A 606 26.45 -17.31 11.40
N GLU A 607 27.75 -17.39 11.63
CA GLU A 607 28.67 -16.26 11.65
C GLU A 607 29.36 -16.02 10.31
N THR A 608 29.24 -16.98 9.38
CA THR A 608 29.82 -16.91 8.05
C THR A 608 29.36 -15.65 7.31
N LEU A 609 30.30 -14.88 6.78
CA LEU A 609 30.07 -13.59 6.14
C LEU A 609 29.87 -13.76 4.64
N PHE A 610 28.82 -13.13 4.13
CA PHE A 610 28.47 -13.08 2.71
C PHE A 610 28.26 -11.63 2.29
N ALA A 611 28.64 -11.27 1.06
CA ALA A 611 28.17 -10.07 0.42
C ALA A 611 26.67 -10.22 0.09
N ILE A 612 25.83 -9.31 0.58
CA ILE A 612 24.38 -9.38 0.36
C ILE A 612 23.92 -8.58 -0.86
N ALA A 613 24.88 -8.04 -1.62
CA ALA A 613 24.64 -7.40 -2.91
C ALA A 613 23.46 -6.41 -2.82
N SER A 614 22.48 -6.54 -3.71
CA SER A 614 21.38 -5.59 -3.86
C SER A 614 20.42 -5.45 -2.67
N ASN A 615 20.48 -6.33 -1.66
CA ASN A 615 19.80 -6.06 -0.39
C ASN A 615 20.30 -4.77 0.29
N SER A 616 21.52 -4.32 -0.06
CA SER A 616 22.11 -3.05 0.40
C SER A 616 21.28 -1.82 0.04
N LYS A 617 20.55 -1.86 -1.08
CA LYS A 617 19.70 -0.75 -1.57
C LYS A 617 18.68 -0.29 -0.54
N HIS A 618 18.21 -1.21 0.31
CA HIS A 618 17.23 -0.87 1.34
C HIS A 618 17.80 0.14 2.36
N THR A 619 19.06 -0.01 2.76
CA THR A 619 19.71 0.95 3.67
C THR A 619 19.88 2.34 3.03
N THR A 620 20.09 2.42 1.71
CA THR A 620 20.12 3.68 0.96
C THR A 620 18.76 4.38 1.01
N ALA A 621 17.68 3.63 0.76
CA ALA A 621 16.32 4.15 0.81
C ALA A 621 15.95 4.64 2.22
N LEU A 622 16.32 3.88 3.25
CA LEU A 622 16.11 4.25 4.64
C LEU A 622 16.95 5.47 5.05
N SER A 623 18.19 5.59 4.57
CA SER A 623 19.06 6.74 4.87
C SER A 623 18.45 8.07 4.41
N ILE A 624 17.95 8.11 3.18
CA ILE A 624 17.26 9.30 2.65
C ILE A 624 15.97 9.55 3.42
N GLY A 625 15.23 8.50 3.76
CA GLY A 625 14.04 8.60 4.61
C GLY A 625 14.33 9.23 5.98
N LEU A 626 15.43 8.87 6.63
CA LEU A 626 15.87 9.48 7.89
C LEU A 626 16.22 10.96 7.72
N LEU A 627 16.85 11.33 6.61
CA LEU A 627 17.13 12.74 6.31
C LEU A 627 15.83 13.55 6.12
N ILE A 628 14.80 12.96 5.50
CA ILE A 628 13.46 13.55 5.37
C ILE A 628 12.80 13.68 6.75
N ASP A 629 12.86 12.63 7.58
CA ASP A 629 12.31 12.59 8.94
C ASP A 629 12.88 13.71 9.81
N ARG A 630 14.20 13.91 9.75
CA ARG A 630 14.95 14.98 10.43
C ARG A 630 14.64 16.39 9.90
N GLY A 631 13.88 16.50 8.82
CA GLY A 631 13.56 17.77 8.18
C GLY A 631 14.76 18.47 7.56
N THR A 632 15.71 17.70 7.03
CA THR A 632 16.90 18.19 6.34
C THR A 632 16.52 19.20 5.26
N ARG A 633 17.32 20.25 5.09
CA ARG A 633 17.09 21.30 4.09
C ARG A 633 18.12 21.22 2.97
N LEU A 634 17.68 21.53 1.77
CA LEU A 634 18.52 21.72 0.59
C LEU A 634 19.37 22.99 0.74
N PRO A 635 20.46 23.13 -0.06
CA PRO A 635 21.21 24.39 -0.14
C PRO A 635 20.34 25.61 -0.47
N SER A 636 19.23 25.42 -1.19
CA SER A 636 18.24 26.46 -1.49
C SER A 636 17.39 26.89 -0.28
N GLY A 637 17.45 26.17 0.84
CA GLY A 637 16.62 26.36 2.03
C GLY A 637 15.29 25.61 2.03
N ALA A 638 14.89 25.01 0.90
CA ALA A 638 13.71 24.15 0.82
C ALA A 638 13.88 22.87 1.66
N LYS A 639 12.78 22.33 2.17
CA LYS A 639 12.81 21.08 2.95
C LYS A 639 12.94 19.89 1.99
N LEU A 640 13.78 18.92 2.34
CA LEU A 640 13.88 17.64 1.65
C LEU A 640 12.56 16.87 1.80
N ASP A 641 12.04 16.36 0.69
CA ASP A 641 10.90 15.45 0.64
C ASP A 641 11.03 14.45 -0.52
N TRP A 642 10.11 13.48 -0.59
CA TRP A 642 10.13 12.43 -1.61
C TRP A 642 9.99 12.96 -3.06
N SER A 643 9.41 14.13 -3.26
CA SER A 643 9.23 14.78 -4.56
C SER A 643 10.37 15.73 -4.93
N THR A 644 11.40 15.82 -4.08
CA THR A 644 12.57 16.63 -4.34
C THR A 644 13.31 16.09 -5.57
N LYS A 645 13.60 16.98 -6.52
CA LYS A 645 14.30 16.63 -7.75
C LYS A 645 15.76 16.34 -7.45
N ILE A 646 16.33 15.34 -8.11
CA ILE A 646 17.76 15.03 -7.94
C ILE A 646 18.63 16.22 -8.36
N ALA A 647 18.26 16.92 -9.43
CA ALA A 647 18.97 18.12 -9.90
C ALA A 647 19.00 19.27 -8.87
N ASP A 648 18.06 19.33 -7.93
CA ASP A 648 18.05 20.34 -6.85
C ASP A 648 19.06 20.01 -5.72
N ILE A 649 19.52 18.76 -5.65
CA ILE A 649 20.49 18.26 -4.67
C ILE A 649 21.89 18.14 -5.30
N LEU A 650 21.95 17.58 -6.50
CA LEU A 650 23.15 17.30 -7.28
C LEU A 650 23.06 18.02 -8.63
N PRO A 651 23.47 19.30 -8.73
CA PRO A 651 23.43 20.03 -10.00
C PRO A 651 24.24 19.39 -11.15
N GLU A 652 25.21 18.54 -10.80
CA GLU A 652 26.03 17.75 -11.71
C GLU A 652 25.31 16.54 -12.32
N TRP A 653 24.21 16.09 -11.71
CA TRP A 653 23.39 14.98 -12.20
C TRP A 653 22.75 15.31 -13.54
N LYS A 654 22.98 14.45 -14.54
CA LYS A 654 22.34 14.51 -15.85
C LYS A 654 22.20 13.11 -16.42
N LEU A 655 21.09 12.87 -17.09
CA LEU A 655 20.85 11.74 -17.98
C LEU A 655 20.98 12.22 -19.43
N ALA A 656 21.10 11.29 -20.38
CA ALA A 656 21.07 11.63 -21.80
C ALA A 656 19.72 12.25 -22.22
N ASP A 657 18.63 11.90 -21.54
CA ASP A 657 17.33 12.55 -21.67
C ASP A 657 17.26 13.82 -20.80
N GLU A 658 17.12 14.98 -21.44
CA GLU A 658 17.07 16.29 -20.75
C GLU A 658 15.79 16.47 -19.91
N TYR A 659 14.67 15.89 -20.34
CA TYR A 659 13.42 15.96 -19.61
C TYR A 659 13.51 15.12 -18.33
N ALA A 660 13.98 13.88 -18.43
CA ALA A 660 14.20 13.02 -17.28
C ALA A 660 15.22 13.65 -16.30
N SER A 661 16.31 14.25 -16.82
CA SER A 661 17.31 14.96 -16.01
C SER A 661 16.72 16.05 -15.12
N SER A 662 15.74 16.80 -15.62
CA SER A 662 15.16 17.97 -14.93
C SER A 662 13.88 17.66 -14.13
N HIS A 663 13.33 16.46 -14.26
CA HIS A 663 12.07 16.05 -13.65
C HIS A 663 12.19 14.84 -12.70
N ALA A 664 13.25 14.06 -12.79
CA ALA A 664 13.46 12.91 -11.91
C ALA A 664 13.57 13.33 -10.44
N ASP A 665 12.70 12.77 -9.62
CA ASP A 665 12.70 12.91 -8.16
C ASP A 665 13.32 11.69 -7.45
N ILE A 666 13.46 11.79 -6.13
CA ILE A 666 14.00 10.72 -5.28
C ILE A 666 13.25 9.40 -5.49
N VAL A 667 11.92 9.44 -5.63
CA VAL A 667 11.11 8.25 -5.86
C VAL A 667 11.39 7.66 -7.24
N ASP A 668 11.63 8.47 -8.26
CA ASP A 668 11.94 8.00 -9.61
C ASP A 668 13.22 7.15 -9.66
N LEU A 669 14.28 7.55 -8.93
CA LEU A 669 15.50 6.75 -8.82
C LEU A 669 15.28 5.49 -7.96
N MET A 670 14.64 5.64 -6.79
CA MET A 670 14.42 4.51 -5.86
C MET A 670 13.49 3.43 -6.42
N SER A 671 12.51 3.83 -7.23
CA SER A 671 11.57 2.91 -7.88
C SER A 671 11.96 2.58 -9.32
N MET A 672 13.17 2.98 -9.74
CA MET A 672 13.81 2.56 -10.99
C MET A 672 12.96 2.85 -12.24
N ARG A 673 12.49 4.09 -12.35
CA ARG A 673 11.53 4.51 -13.39
C ARG A 673 11.97 5.77 -14.12
N THR A 674 13.27 5.95 -14.34
CA THR A 674 13.82 7.14 -15.03
C THR A 674 13.77 7.06 -16.56
N GLY A 675 13.50 5.87 -17.13
CA GLY A 675 13.59 5.59 -18.57
C GLY A 675 14.98 5.16 -19.05
N GLN A 676 15.96 5.14 -18.11
CA GLN A 676 17.31 4.67 -18.36
C GLN A 676 17.49 3.23 -17.85
N PRO A 677 17.90 2.28 -18.72
CA PRO A 677 18.11 0.88 -18.37
C PRO A 677 19.40 0.69 -17.54
N SER A 678 19.78 -0.56 -17.21
CA SER A 678 20.81 -0.80 -16.19
C SER A 678 22.20 -0.30 -16.57
N HIS A 679 22.61 -0.53 -17.83
CA HIS A 679 23.97 -0.28 -18.31
C HIS A 679 25.05 -0.82 -17.36
N ASP A 680 24.87 -2.01 -16.75
CA ASP A 680 25.81 -2.53 -15.75
C ASP A 680 27.25 -2.70 -16.32
N LEU A 681 27.37 -2.98 -17.62
CA LEU A 681 28.64 -3.03 -18.35
C LEU A 681 29.32 -1.66 -18.56
N ALA A 682 28.67 -0.55 -18.23
CA ALA A 682 29.28 0.77 -18.18
C ALA A 682 29.90 1.08 -16.80
N HIS A 683 29.60 0.26 -15.79
CA HIS A 683 30.00 0.54 -14.42
C HIS A 683 31.50 0.31 -14.20
N VAL A 684 32.12 1.29 -13.55
CA VAL A 684 33.54 1.32 -13.22
C VAL A 684 33.69 1.44 -11.72
N ASP A 685 34.72 0.81 -11.20
CA ASP A 685 35.07 0.95 -9.80
C ASP A 685 35.71 2.34 -9.57
N GLY A 686 35.03 3.19 -8.82
CA GLY A 686 35.46 4.57 -8.56
C GLY A 686 34.47 5.35 -7.68
N PRO A 687 34.75 6.63 -7.38
CA PRO A 687 33.83 7.48 -6.61
C PRO A 687 32.44 7.56 -7.23
N ALA A 688 31.40 7.70 -6.40
CA ALA A 688 30.01 7.79 -6.84
C ALA A 688 29.79 8.91 -7.87
N GLU A 689 30.55 10.02 -7.75
CA GLU A 689 30.54 11.14 -8.68
C GLU A 689 30.90 10.76 -10.11
N GLU A 690 31.81 9.80 -10.31
CA GLU A 690 32.17 9.34 -11.66
C GLU A 690 31.01 8.59 -12.30
N THR A 691 30.32 7.75 -11.54
CA THR A 691 29.09 7.08 -11.97
C THR A 691 28.01 8.11 -12.32
N VAL A 692 27.77 9.09 -11.43
CA VAL A 692 26.80 10.17 -11.65
C VAL A 692 27.12 10.99 -12.90
N ALA A 693 28.40 11.33 -13.10
CA ALA A 693 28.84 12.09 -14.26
C ALA A 693 28.61 11.31 -15.56
N ASN A 694 28.80 9.99 -15.54
CA ASN A 694 28.74 9.14 -16.72
C ASN A 694 27.31 8.87 -17.22
N LEU A 695 26.29 8.99 -16.36
CA LEU A 695 24.89 8.73 -16.72
C LEU A 695 24.40 9.55 -17.93
N ARG A 696 24.95 10.74 -18.15
CA ARG A 696 24.62 11.60 -19.30
C ARG A 696 25.01 10.99 -20.65
N ASN A 697 25.94 10.04 -20.64
CA ASN A 697 26.47 9.40 -21.83
C ASN A 697 25.74 8.09 -22.17
N LEU A 698 24.78 7.68 -21.35
CA LEU A 698 24.09 6.39 -21.48
C LEU A 698 22.72 6.57 -22.11
N LYS A 699 22.48 5.83 -23.19
CA LYS A 699 21.28 5.96 -24.04
C LYS A 699 20.02 5.53 -23.26
N PRO A 700 18.95 6.35 -23.22
CA PRO A 700 17.68 5.93 -22.63
C PRO A 700 16.98 4.95 -23.58
N SER A 701 16.03 4.20 -23.03
CA SER A 701 15.25 3.24 -23.82
C SER A 701 13.75 3.48 -23.76
N LEU A 702 13.30 4.24 -22.77
CA LEU A 702 11.91 4.58 -22.50
C LEU A 702 11.84 6.02 -21.97
N GLU A 703 10.63 6.57 -21.95
CA GLU A 703 10.35 7.84 -21.27
C GLU A 703 10.33 7.65 -19.75
N ILE A 704 10.59 8.73 -19.00
CA ILE A 704 10.50 8.73 -17.54
C ILE A 704 9.11 8.27 -17.08
N ARG A 705 9.08 7.39 -16.06
CA ARG A 705 7.89 6.77 -15.44
C ARG A 705 7.09 5.83 -16.33
N GLN A 706 7.59 5.52 -17.54
CA GLN A 706 6.88 4.63 -18.47
C GLN A 706 6.86 3.19 -17.94
N GLU A 707 8.02 2.62 -17.60
CA GLU A 707 8.14 1.26 -17.06
C GLU A 707 9.27 1.17 -16.02
N PHE A 708 9.28 0.06 -15.28
CA PHE A 708 10.36 -0.29 -14.35
C PHE A 708 11.59 -0.77 -15.14
N GLN A 709 12.75 -0.17 -14.87
CA GLN A 709 14.03 -0.55 -15.46
C GLN A 709 15.12 -0.56 -14.38
N TYR A 710 15.52 -1.76 -13.98
CA TYR A 710 16.52 -1.95 -12.94
C TYR A 710 17.82 -1.21 -13.26
N ASN A 711 18.38 -0.45 -12.32
CA ASN A 711 19.60 0.32 -12.55
C ASN A 711 20.37 0.58 -11.23
N ASN A 712 21.58 0.05 -11.15
CA ASN A 712 22.48 0.17 -9.99
C ASN A 712 23.01 1.60 -9.81
N ALA A 713 23.33 2.29 -10.91
CA ALA A 713 23.87 3.65 -10.89
C ALA A 713 22.91 4.66 -10.24
N HIS A 714 21.59 4.45 -10.29
CA HIS A 714 20.63 5.26 -9.53
C HIS A 714 20.82 5.13 -8.02
N TYR A 715 21.14 3.95 -7.51
CA TYR A 715 21.35 3.74 -6.07
C TYR A 715 22.72 4.24 -5.61
N ILE A 716 23.74 4.19 -6.48
CA ILE A 716 25.03 4.85 -6.27
C ILE A 716 24.85 6.38 -6.22
N THR A 717 23.96 6.92 -7.05
CA THR A 717 23.59 8.34 -7.00
C THR A 717 22.89 8.69 -5.70
N LEU A 718 21.98 7.83 -5.22
CA LEU A 718 21.25 8.05 -3.98
C LEU A 718 22.18 7.98 -2.75
N SER A 719 23.25 7.18 -2.76
CA SER A 719 24.27 7.27 -1.69
C SER A 719 24.97 8.63 -1.71
N LEU A 720 25.32 9.17 -2.89
CA LEU A 720 25.90 10.52 -2.98
C LEU A 720 24.93 11.62 -2.50
N VAL A 721 23.62 11.45 -2.70
CA VAL A 721 22.59 12.34 -2.12
C VAL A 721 22.67 12.35 -0.59
N VAL A 722 22.85 11.18 0.04
CA VAL A 722 23.01 11.09 1.50
C VAL A 722 24.26 11.83 1.94
N GLU A 723 25.38 11.65 1.26
CA GLU A 723 26.64 12.34 1.60
C GLU A 723 26.51 13.86 1.45
N ARG A 724 25.93 14.32 0.34
CA ARG A 724 25.73 15.75 0.06
C ARG A 724 24.89 16.44 1.12
N LEU A 725 23.84 15.77 1.62
CA LEU A 725 22.87 16.35 2.54
C LEU A 725 23.24 16.15 4.02
N SER A 726 23.95 15.07 4.36
CA SER A 726 24.40 14.81 5.73
C SER A 726 25.77 15.41 6.04
N GLY A 727 26.63 15.59 5.04
CA GLY A 727 28.04 15.94 5.21
C GLY A 727 28.91 14.80 5.74
N GLN A 728 28.37 13.57 5.77
CA GLN A 728 29.04 12.35 6.24
C GLN A 728 29.22 11.38 5.08
N GLU A 729 30.28 10.57 5.11
CA GLU A 729 30.46 9.47 4.15
C GLU A 729 29.34 8.44 4.30
N TYR A 730 28.84 7.90 3.17
CA TYR A 730 27.60 7.12 3.16
C TYR A 730 27.68 5.85 4.03
N THR A 731 28.81 5.14 4.00
CA THR A 731 28.99 3.90 4.78
C THR A 731 29.06 4.20 6.28
N GLU A 732 29.65 5.33 6.66
CA GLU A 732 29.64 5.80 8.06
C GLU A 732 28.24 6.21 8.49
N PHE A 733 27.48 6.90 7.63
CA PHE A 733 26.08 7.25 7.91
C PHE A 733 25.25 5.98 8.16
N VAL A 734 25.38 4.95 7.31
CA VAL A 734 24.67 3.68 7.51
C VAL A 734 25.10 2.98 8.81
N ARG A 735 26.41 2.94 9.09
CA ARG A 735 26.93 2.37 10.34
C ARG A 735 26.32 3.05 11.56
N ASP A 736 26.35 4.38 11.61
CA ASP A 736 25.96 5.16 12.78
C ASP A 736 24.45 5.18 13.01
N ASN A 737 23.66 5.06 11.94
CA ASN A 737 22.20 5.14 12.01
C ASN A 737 21.50 3.78 12.01
N PHE A 738 22.16 2.70 11.57
CA PHE A 738 21.56 1.36 11.51
C PHE A 738 22.42 0.30 12.19
N PHE A 739 23.66 0.08 11.75
CA PHE A 739 24.44 -1.08 12.25
C PHE A 739 24.78 -0.97 13.74
N ALA A 740 25.32 0.17 14.17
CA ALA A 740 25.71 0.37 15.56
C ALA A 740 24.49 0.40 16.51
N PRO A 741 23.39 1.12 16.22
CA PRO A 741 22.19 1.08 17.07
C PRO A 741 21.54 -0.30 17.17
N LEU A 742 21.61 -1.12 16.11
CA LEU A 742 21.07 -2.48 16.10
C LEU A 742 22.07 -3.54 16.59
N ASN A 743 23.26 -3.12 17.03
CA ASN A 743 24.35 -4.00 17.45
C ASN A 743 24.71 -5.06 16.37
N MET A 744 24.68 -4.67 15.10
CA MET A 744 25.09 -5.48 13.95
C MET A 744 26.61 -5.35 13.76
N THR A 745 27.39 -6.02 14.59
CA THR A 745 28.84 -5.81 14.71
C THR A 745 29.66 -6.49 13.61
N SER A 746 29.06 -7.40 12.85
CA SER A 746 29.69 -8.06 11.71
C SER A 746 29.30 -7.43 10.38
N ALA A 747 28.24 -6.61 10.35
CA ALA A 747 27.84 -5.85 9.18
C ALA A 747 28.91 -4.82 8.79
N SER A 748 29.32 -4.82 7.53
CA SER A 748 30.41 -3.96 7.04
C SER A 748 30.22 -3.57 5.57
N TYR A 749 30.86 -2.48 5.16
CA TYR A 749 31.10 -2.09 3.77
C TYR A 749 32.55 -2.29 3.34
N ASP A 750 33.44 -2.71 4.24
CA ASP A 750 34.87 -2.83 3.97
C ASP A 750 35.22 -4.21 3.42
N HIS A 751 35.10 -4.35 2.10
CA HIS A 751 35.42 -5.59 1.38
C HIS A 751 36.91 -5.96 1.42
N LEU A 752 37.80 -4.98 1.63
CA LEU A 752 39.24 -5.25 1.75
C LEU A 752 39.57 -5.80 3.13
N ALA A 753 38.98 -5.23 4.18
CA ALA A 753 39.21 -5.71 5.54
C ALA A 753 38.62 -7.11 5.78
N VAL A 754 37.46 -7.41 5.18
CA VAL A 754 36.80 -8.72 5.35
C VAL A 754 37.50 -9.84 4.57
N ARG A 755 38.25 -9.53 3.51
CA ARG A 755 38.96 -10.55 2.70
C ARG A 755 39.81 -11.50 3.55
N ASP A 756 40.47 -10.97 4.58
CA ASP A 756 41.37 -11.75 5.43
C ASP A 756 40.65 -12.26 6.72
N ASP A 757 39.34 -12.01 6.87
CA ASP A 757 38.53 -12.51 7.98
C ASP A 757 38.26 -14.02 7.80
N PRO A 758 38.59 -14.88 8.79
CA PRO A 758 38.35 -16.31 8.69
C PRO A 758 36.87 -16.71 8.59
N ARG A 759 35.94 -15.77 8.85
CA ARG A 759 34.49 -15.96 8.72
C ARG A 759 33.98 -15.75 7.30
N VAL A 760 34.75 -15.13 6.40
CA VAL A 760 34.31 -14.86 5.03
C VAL A 760 34.05 -16.17 4.27
N SER A 761 32.94 -16.19 3.53
CA SER A 761 32.69 -17.23 2.53
C SER A 761 33.47 -16.89 1.26
N ASP A 762 34.09 -17.89 0.65
CA ASP A 762 34.50 -17.79 -0.74
C ASP A 762 33.24 -17.64 -1.62
N GLY A 763 33.40 -17.14 -2.84
CA GLY A 763 32.37 -17.25 -3.88
C GLY A 763 32.62 -18.47 -4.76
N PHE A 764 31.56 -19.11 -5.25
CA PHE A 764 31.65 -20.23 -6.19
C PHE A 764 30.78 -19.99 -7.42
N THR A 765 31.23 -20.54 -8.55
CA THR A 765 30.51 -20.51 -9.82
C THR A 765 30.57 -21.89 -10.47
N HIS A 766 29.91 -22.06 -11.61
CA HIS A 766 29.88 -23.32 -12.36
C HIS A 766 30.47 -23.15 -13.76
N ALA A 767 31.51 -23.92 -14.06
CA ALA A 767 32.08 -24.03 -15.41
C ALA A 767 31.40 -25.14 -16.21
N ALA A 768 31.35 -25.02 -17.54
CA ALA A 768 30.81 -26.06 -18.44
C ALA A 768 29.35 -26.48 -18.15
N VAL A 769 28.50 -25.54 -17.74
CA VAL A 769 27.05 -25.78 -17.51
C VAL A 769 26.37 -26.19 -18.82
N ASN A 770 25.74 -27.36 -18.84
CA ASN A 770 24.97 -27.82 -19.98
C ASN A 770 23.51 -27.34 -19.88
N LYS A 771 23.29 -26.10 -20.32
CA LYS A 771 21.96 -25.43 -20.29
C LYS A 771 20.86 -26.23 -20.99
N THR A 772 21.18 -26.90 -22.11
CA THR A 772 20.23 -27.75 -22.85
C THR A 772 19.80 -28.95 -22.02
N ARG A 773 20.75 -29.61 -21.38
CA ARG A 773 20.47 -30.75 -20.50
C ARG A 773 19.71 -30.33 -19.24
N CYS A 774 20.03 -29.17 -18.65
CA CYS A 774 19.27 -28.65 -17.51
C CYS A 774 17.79 -28.39 -17.87
N ARG A 775 17.52 -27.98 -19.12
CA ARG A 775 16.16 -27.86 -19.66
C ARG A 775 15.46 -29.21 -19.86
N GLU A 776 16.16 -30.22 -20.37
CA GLU A 776 15.58 -31.57 -20.52
C GLU A 776 15.30 -32.22 -19.16
N ALA A 777 16.19 -32.02 -18.19
CA ALA A 777 16.06 -32.51 -16.83
C ALA A 777 14.84 -31.94 -16.10
N SER A 778 14.38 -30.73 -16.43
CA SER A 778 13.20 -30.11 -15.82
C SER A 778 11.86 -30.72 -16.26
N SER A 779 11.87 -31.66 -17.22
CA SER A 779 10.67 -32.15 -17.91
C SER A 779 10.11 -33.49 -17.39
N GLY A 780 10.75 -34.14 -16.40
CA GLY A 780 10.42 -35.51 -15.96
C GLY A 780 10.11 -35.64 -14.45
N PRO A 781 9.33 -36.66 -14.02
CA PRO A 781 8.97 -36.87 -12.61
C PRO A 781 10.03 -37.66 -11.80
N GLY A 782 11.33 -37.42 -12.00
CA GLY A 782 12.42 -38.13 -11.32
C GLY A 782 13.54 -37.19 -10.84
N ASP A 783 14.43 -37.71 -9.99
CA ASP A 783 15.57 -36.99 -9.41
C ASP A 783 16.33 -36.16 -10.46
N MET A 784 16.69 -34.94 -10.09
CA MET A 784 17.35 -34.02 -11.00
C MET A 784 18.71 -34.56 -11.46
N ASP A 785 18.94 -34.49 -12.77
CA ASP A 785 20.21 -34.88 -13.35
C ASP A 785 21.27 -33.79 -13.07
N VAL A 786 21.91 -33.89 -11.91
CA VAL A 786 23.00 -33.01 -11.48
C VAL A 786 24.13 -32.95 -12.51
N SER A 787 24.27 -33.90 -13.44
CA SER A 787 25.32 -33.79 -14.46
C SER A 787 25.07 -32.72 -15.54
N CYS A 788 24.03 -31.89 -15.38
CA CYS A 788 23.81 -30.68 -16.19
C CYS A 788 24.49 -29.42 -15.61
N THR A 789 24.77 -29.38 -14.31
CA THR A 789 25.25 -28.19 -13.57
C THR A 789 26.72 -27.87 -13.82
N GLY A 790 27.48 -28.76 -14.48
CA GLY A 790 28.89 -28.52 -14.81
C GLY A 790 29.83 -28.79 -13.64
N GLU A 791 30.98 -28.11 -13.61
CA GLU A 791 31.98 -28.23 -12.55
C GLU A 791 31.94 -27.01 -11.63
N VAL A 792 31.75 -27.23 -10.33
CA VAL A 792 31.86 -26.18 -9.31
C VAL A 792 33.30 -25.66 -9.25
N LYS A 793 33.47 -24.35 -9.41
CA LYS A 793 34.75 -23.65 -9.32
C LYS A 793 34.70 -22.63 -8.19
N ASN A 794 35.73 -22.64 -7.35
CA ASN A 794 35.93 -21.63 -6.33
C ASN A 794 36.61 -20.39 -6.96
N ILE A 795 36.04 -19.22 -6.74
CA ILE A 795 36.57 -17.94 -7.24
C ILE A 795 37.12 -17.06 -6.11
N GLY A 796 37.06 -17.54 -4.86
CA GLY A 796 37.46 -16.82 -3.67
C GLY A 796 36.62 -15.56 -3.43
N TRP A 797 37.13 -14.65 -2.61
CA TRP A 797 36.57 -13.30 -2.47
C TRP A 797 37.08 -12.40 -3.59
N TRP A 798 36.30 -12.29 -4.66
CA TRP A 798 36.72 -11.61 -5.89
C TRP A 798 36.63 -10.07 -5.83
N ILE A 799 35.97 -9.51 -4.81
CA ILE A 799 35.80 -8.06 -4.68
C ILE A 799 37.12 -7.45 -4.19
N ARG A 800 37.90 -6.91 -5.12
CA ARG A 800 39.28 -6.43 -4.89
C ARG A 800 39.40 -4.94 -4.57
N SER A 801 38.29 -4.22 -4.49
CA SER A 801 38.27 -2.81 -4.13
C SER A 801 37.56 -2.61 -2.80
N SER A 802 37.62 -1.39 -2.27
CA SER A 802 36.80 -1.01 -1.11
C SER A 802 35.28 -1.13 -1.37
N ALA A 803 34.86 -1.33 -2.62
CA ALA A 803 33.47 -1.33 -3.10
C ALA A 803 32.65 -0.11 -2.66
N LYS A 804 33.31 0.99 -2.27
CA LYS A 804 32.65 2.27 -1.96
C LYS A 804 31.85 2.79 -3.16
N SER A 805 32.35 2.51 -4.35
CA SER A 805 31.68 2.69 -5.65
C SER A 805 30.28 2.08 -5.70
N GLU A 806 30.08 0.96 -5.02
CA GLU A 806 28.86 0.16 -4.99
C GLU A 806 28.14 0.24 -3.64
N ALA A 807 28.57 1.06 -2.68
CA ALA A 807 28.01 1.04 -1.33
C ALA A 807 26.49 1.30 -1.31
N GLY A 808 26.00 2.22 -2.15
CA GLY A 808 24.57 2.49 -2.28
C GLY A 808 23.76 1.38 -2.95
N ALA A 809 24.38 0.54 -3.78
CA ALA A 809 23.70 -0.44 -4.63
C ALA A 809 23.95 -1.90 -4.22
N GLY A 810 25.09 -2.24 -3.63
CA GLY A 810 25.57 -3.63 -3.50
C GLY A 810 26.54 -3.94 -2.36
N GLY A 811 27.08 -2.95 -1.64
CA GLY A 811 28.29 -3.14 -0.84
C GLY A 811 28.19 -3.71 0.58
N ILE A 812 27.02 -4.14 1.08
CA ILE A 812 26.93 -4.68 2.45
C ILE A 812 27.44 -6.13 2.51
N ILE A 813 28.20 -6.41 3.56
CA ILE A 813 28.59 -7.73 4.02
C ILE A 813 27.79 -8.05 5.29
N LEU A 814 27.23 -9.25 5.40
CA LEU A 814 26.37 -9.65 6.51
C LEU A 814 26.49 -11.16 6.81
N ASN A 815 26.08 -11.57 8.01
CA ASN A 815 25.89 -12.97 8.39
C ASN A 815 24.48 -13.24 8.92
N ALA A 816 24.14 -14.49 9.19
CA ALA A 816 22.80 -14.87 9.66
C ALA A 816 22.44 -14.26 11.01
N VAL A 817 23.42 -14.08 11.90
CA VAL A 817 23.23 -13.44 13.22
C VAL A 817 22.76 -11.98 13.08
N ASP A 818 23.46 -11.18 12.28
CA ASP A 818 23.10 -9.77 12.08
C ASP A 818 21.89 -9.62 11.15
N ALA A 819 21.69 -10.53 10.20
CA ALA A 819 20.48 -10.60 9.41
C ALA A 819 19.24 -10.86 10.27
N ALA A 820 19.34 -11.69 11.31
CA ALA A 820 18.24 -11.89 12.25
C ALA A 820 17.91 -10.58 12.99
N LYS A 821 18.91 -9.81 13.43
CA LYS A 821 18.69 -8.49 14.05
C LYS A 821 18.00 -7.53 13.07
N TRP A 822 18.48 -7.49 11.83
CA TRP A 822 17.87 -6.69 10.77
C TRP A 822 16.41 -7.08 10.49
N LEU A 823 16.11 -8.38 10.37
CA LEU A 823 14.76 -8.88 10.18
C LEU A 823 13.83 -8.53 11.34
N ARG A 824 14.33 -8.59 12.58
CA ARG A 824 13.59 -8.17 13.78
C ARG A 824 13.22 -6.70 13.68
N GLU A 825 14.19 -5.84 13.36
CA GLU A 825 13.96 -4.41 13.16
C GLU A 825 12.94 -4.14 12.05
N LEU A 826 12.99 -4.89 10.95
CA LEU A 826 12.04 -4.75 9.84
C LEU A 826 10.62 -5.25 10.13
N LEU A 827 10.46 -6.11 11.13
CA LEU A 827 9.17 -6.67 11.58
C LEU A 827 8.56 -5.85 12.73
N GLU A 828 9.40 -5.37 13.62
CA GLU A 828 9.05 -4.58 14.79
C GLU A 828 10.17 -3.56 15.08
N PRO A 829 10.08 -2.37 14.47
CA PRO A 829 11.13 -1.37 14.54
C PRO A 829 11.37 -0.82 15.94
N THR A 830 12.64 -0.64 16.28
CA THR A 830 13.14 -0.02 17.51
C THR A 830 14.07 1.15 17.25
N VAL A 831 14.74 1.17 16.09
CA VAL A 831 15.71 2.20 15.67
C VAL A 831 15.17 3.00 14.49
N ILE A 832 14.53 2.34 13.54
CA ILE A 832 14.09 2.89 12.25
C ILE A 832 12.61 3.29 12.38
N PRO A 833 12.19 4.51 11.97
CA PRO A 833 10.79 4.89 12.07
C PRO A 833 9.87 3.91 11.33
N ALA A 834 8.81 3.42 12.00
CA ALA A 834 7.91 2.42 11.44
C ALA A 834 7.25 2.87 10.12
N TRP A 835 6.92 4.16 10.02
CA TRP A 835 6.35 4.75 8.81
C TRP A 835 7.31 4.63 7.61
N LEU A 836 8.62 4.66 7.87
CA LEU A 836 9.64 4.61 6.85
C LEU A 836 9.81 3.18 6.30
N ILE A 837 9.77 2.16 7.17
CA ILE A 837 9.73 0.74 6.75
C ILE A 837 8.48 0.46 5.91
N GLU A 838 7.32 1.03 6.28
CA GLU A 838 6.08 0.92 5.51
C GLU A 838 6.21 1.63 4.15
N LYS A 839 6.80 2.83 4.12
CA LYS A 839 7.02 3.62 2.91
C LYS A 839 7.91 2.89 1.91
N THR A 840 9.02 2.30 2.34
CA THR A 840 9.91 1.53 1.44
C THR A 840 9.25 0.25 0.94
N GLY A 841 8.42 -0.38 1.77
CA GLY A 841 7.64 -1.58 1.43
C GLY A 841 6.31 -1.29 0.72
N THR A 842 6.11 -0.11 0.14
CA THR A 842 4.92 0.26 -0.64
C THR A 842 5.29 0.35 -2.12
N PRO A 843 4.64 -0.43 -3.01
CA PRO A 843 5.01 -0.47 -4.43
C PRO A 843 4.71 0.88 -5.12
N ALA A 844 5.68 1.38 -5.88
CA ALA A 844 5.59 2.57 -6.72
C ALA A 844 5.51 2.24 -8.22
N MET A 845 5.98 1.04 -8.61
CA MET A 845 5.89 0.50 -9.96
C MET A 845 5.42 -0.96 -9.92
N VAL A 846 4.76 -1.41 -10.98
CA VAL A 846 4.50 -2.84 -11.21
C VAL A 846 5.65 -3.40 -12.05
N THR A 847 6.15 -4.58 -11.69
CA THR A 847 7.16 -5.29 -12.47
C THR A 847 6.50 -6.48 -13.17
N ALA A 848 6.76 -6.64 -14.47
CA ALA A 848 6.25 -7.77 -15.25
C ALA A 848 7.25 -8.91 -15.28
N GLY A 849 6.78 -10.15 -15.11
CA GLY A 849 7.62 -11.35 -15.09
C GLY A 849 8.43 -11.53 -13.81
N GLY A 850 8.96 -12.73 -13.58
CA GLY A 850 9.99 -12.99 -12.57
C GLY A 850 9.80 -14.29 -11.80
N PHE A 851 10.66 -14.51 -10.80
CA PHE A 851 10.66 -15.73 -9.97
C PHE A 851 9.34 -16.02 -9.25
N THR A 852 8.52 -14.99 -9.03
CA THR A 852 7.19 -15.14 -8.43
C THR A 852 6.21 -15.90 -9.32
N ASP A 853 6.40 -15.89 -10.65
CA ASP A 853 5.47 -16.54 -11.58
C ASP A 853 5.61 -18.08 -11.58
N ALA A 854 6.78 -18.60 -11.15
CA ALA A 854 7.03 -20.03 -11.04
C ALA A 854 6.48 -20.66 -9.77
N ILE A 855 6.05 -19.87 -8.78
CA ILE A 855 5.60 -20.37 -7.47
C ILE A 855 4.07 -20.20 -7.34
N PRO A 856 3.29 -21.31 -7.37
CA PRO A 856 1.84 -21.24 -7.28
C PRO A 856 1.35 -20.50 -6.02
N GLY A 857 0.39 -19.59 -6.21
CA GLY A 857 -0.20 -18.80 -5.13
C GLY A 857 0.55 -17.50 -4.81
N TRP A 858 1.62 -17.18 -5.53
CA TRP A 858 2.30 -15.88 -5.46
C TRP A 858 1.68 -14.91 -6.48
N SER A 859 1.42 -13.67 -6.07
CA SER A 859 0.91 -12.62 -6.97
C SER A 859 2.02 -12.01 -7.83
N SER A 860 1.63 -11.25 -8.85
CA SER A 860 2.56 -10.36 -9.57
C SER A 860 3.28 -9.42 -8.61
N ASN A 861 4.50 -9.07 -8.97
CA ASN A 861 5.40 -8.29 -8.14
C ASN A 861 5.27 -6.78 -8.44
N GLY A 862 5.34 -5.97 -7.39
CA GLY A 862 5.55 -4.53 -7.48
C GLY A 862 6.91 -4.17 -6.88
N TYR A 863 7.48 -3.05 -7.31
CA TYR A 863 8.72 -2.52 -6.76
C TYR A 863 8.45 -1.21 -6.03
N GLY A 864 8.78 -1.18 -4.75
CA GLY A 864 8.69 -0.02 -3.88
C GLY A 864 9.95 0.83 -3.92
N LEU A 865 10.41 1.28 -2.76
CA LEU A 865 11.71 1.95 -2.64
C LEU A 865 12.71 0.90 -2.14
N ALA A 866 13.45 0.31 -3.07
CA ALA A 866 14.43 -0.77 -2.84
C ALA A 866 13.87 -2.13 -2.40
N GLN A 867 12.55 -2.34 -2.48
CA GLN A 867 11.92 -3.60 -2.05
C GLN A 867 10.91 -4.08 -3.07
N SER A 868 10.97 -5.38 -3.40
CA SER A 868 9.90 -6.10 -4.07
C SER A 868 8.74 -6.34 -3.11
N VAL A 869 7.52 -6.25 -3.63
CA VAL A 869 6.28 -6.43 -2.89
C VAL A 869 5.31 -7.25 -3.71
N ASN A 870 4.96 -8.43 -3.21
CA ASN A 870 3.92 -9.28 -3.77
C ASN A 870 3.07 -9.86 -2.63
N HIS A 871 2.14 -10.75 -2.96
CA HIS A 871 1.34 -11.47 -1.99
C HIS A 871 1.57 -12.97 -2.17
N ILE A 872 1.71 -13.69 -1.07
CA ILE A 872 1.83 -15.14 -1.02
C ILE A 872 0.55 -15.66 -0.38
N ARG A 873 -0.31 -16.28 -1.19
CA ARG A 873 -1.59 -16.88 -0.77
C ARG A 873 -2.46 -15.91 0.06
N GLY A 874 -2.39 -14.62 -0.26
CA GLY A 874 -3.15 -13.54 0.38
C GLY A 874 -2.36 -12.72 1.42
N ASP A 875 -1.24 -13.22 1.93
CA ASP A 875 -0.37 -12.51 2.86
C ASP A 875 0.63 -11.61 2.11
N LYS A 876 0.85 -10.38 2.57
CA LYS A 876 1.81 -9.46 1.95
C LYS A 876 3.24 -9.95 2.21
N PHE A 877 4.03 -10.09 1.16
CA PHE A 877 5.44 -10.42 1.22
C PHE A 877 6.28 -9.24 0.73
N VAL A 878 7.22 -8.78 1.56
CA VAL A 878 8.14 -7.68 1.24
C VAL A 878 9.55 -8.23 1.29
N TRP A 879 10.28 -8.10 0.19
CA TRP A 879 11.55 -8.82 0.02
C TRP A 879 12.45 -8.15 -0.99
N HIS A 880 13.69 -8.62 -1.08
CA HIS A 880 14.61 -8.27 -2.16
C HIS A 880 15.64 -9.40 -2.33
N THR A 881 16.15 -9.57 -3.55
CA THR A 881 17.28 -10.46 -3.85
C THR A 881 18.56 -9.66 -4.03
N GLY A 882 19.71 -10.30 -3.88
CA GLY A 882 20.99 -9.72 -4.20
C GLY A 882 21.84 -10.74 -4.94
N GLY A 883 22.55 -10.29 -5.96
CA GLY A 883 23.51 -11.11 -6.68
C GLY A 883 24.79 -10.34 -6.94
N LEU A 884 25.90 -11.00 -6.65
CA LEU A 884 27.25 -10.68 -7.08
C LEU A 884 27.86 -12.00 -7.58
N PRO A 885 28.87 -11.95 -8.45
CA PRO A 885 29.61 -13.15 -8.77
C PRO A 885 30.01 -13.94 -7.52
N GLY A 886 29.83 -15.24 -7.59
CA GLY A 886 30.04 -16.18 -6.50
C GLY A 886 29.06 -16.15 -5.34
N GLN A 887 28.12 -15.19 -5.23
CA GLN A 887 27.27 -15.05 -4.04
C GLN A 887 25.86 -14.51 -4.35
N MET A 888 24.84 -15.18 -3.84
CA MET A 888 23.44 -14.72 -3.90
C MET A 888 22.85 -14.55 -2.51
N SER A 889 21.87 -13.67 -2.39
CA SER A 889 21.19 -13.40 -1.14
C SER A 889 19.71 -13.10 -1.35
N LEU A 890 18.92 -13.37 -0.31
CA LEU A 890 17.52 -13.03 -0.25
C LEU A 890 17.19 -12.59 1.17
N ILE A 891 16.51 -11.45 1.31
CA ILE A 891 15.94 -11.02 2.59
C ILE A 891 14.47 -10.71 2.37
N GLY A 892 13.59 -11.41 3.09
CA GLY A 892 12.15 -11.29 2.93
C GLY A 892 11.41 -11.36 4.26
N ARG A 893 10.24 -10.74 4.30
CA ARG A 893 9.36 -10.78 5.47
C ARG A 893 7.90 -10.84 5.08
N VAL A 894 7.13 -11.55 5.89
CA VAL A 894 5.67 -11.55 5.87
C VAL A 894 5.26 -10.76 7.12
N PRO A 895 4.93 -9.46 7.00
CA PRO A 895 4.86 -8.61 8.18
C PRO A 895 3.80 -8.93 9.24
N SER A 896 2.66 -9.60 9.09
CA SER A 896 2.04 -10.51 8.12
C SER A 896 1.34 -11.63 8.92
N ARG A 897 1.93 -12.29 9.90
CA ARG A 897 3.13 -13.08 9.74
C ARG A 897 3.96 -12.96 11.00
N GLY A 898 4.56 -11.78 11.17
CA GLY A 898 5.61 -11.61 12.16
C GLY A 898 6.82 -12.49 11.87
N VAL A 899 7.00 -12.94 10.62
CA VAL A 899 8.08 -13.85 10.22
C VAL A 899 8.96 -13.20 9.16
N GLY A 900 10.26 -13.44 9.31
CA GLY A 900 11.30 -12.96 8.43
C GLY A 900 12.26 -14.09 8.08
N VAL A 901 12.77 -14.08 6.86
CA VAL A 901 13.70 -15.08 6.34
C VAL A 901 14.82 -14.35 5.60
N ALA A 902 16.06 -14.67 5.94
CA ALA A 902 17.23 -14.30 5.15
C ALA A 902 17.97 -15.56 4.73
N ILE A 903 18.42 -15.60 3.48
CA ILE A 903 19.13 -16.74 2.87
C ILE A 903 20.35 -16.17 2.14
N PHE A 904 21.52 -16.73 2.39
CA PHE A 904 22.79 -16.34 1.76
C PHE A 904 23.43 -17.59 1.17
N THR A 905 23.66 -17.61 -0.14
CA THR A 905 24.33 -18.72 -0.84
C THR A 905 25.68 -18.23 -1.35
N ASN A 906 26.68 -19.11 -1.37
CA ASN A 906 27.97 -18.83 -1.99
C ASN A 906 28.06 -19.38 -3.41
N ASP A 907 26.96 -19.26 -4.15
CA ASP A 907 26.89 -19.63 -5.56
C ASP A 907 26.05 -18.62 -6.32
N ASP A 908 26.52 -18.21 -7.50
CA ASP A 908 25.85 -17.21 -8.36
C ASP A 908 24.90 -17.82 -9.39
N ILE A 909 25.24 -18.96 -9.99
CA ILE A 909 24.45 -19.55 -11.09
C ILE A 909 23.20 -20.26 -10.56
N PHE A 910 23.36 -21.24 -9.66
CA PHE A 910 22.28 -22.07 -9.11
C PHE A 910 21.79 -21.58 -7.74
N GLY A 911 22.56 -20.76 -7.03
CA GLY A 911 22.19 -20.16 -5.75
C GLY A 911 20.91 -19.32 -5.81
N THR A 912 20.63 -18.69 -6.96
CA THR A 912 19.36 -17.97 -7.20
C THR A 912 18.16 -18.91 -7.16
N GLY A 913 18.28 -20.10 -7.77
CA GLY A 913 17.21 -21.11 -7.75
C GLY A 913 17.02 -21.68 -6.35
N LEU A 914 18.13 -22.05 -5.70
CA LEU A 914 18.13 -22.60 -4.35
C LEU A 914 17.46 -21.65 -3.35
N HIS A 915 17.81 -20.35 -3.32
CA HIS A 915 17.20 -19.45 -2.34
C HIS A 915 15.69 -19.30 -2.53
N MET A 916 15.16 -19.42 -3.76
CA MET A 916 13.73 -19.28 -4.03
C MET A 916 12.96 -20.51 -3.58
N VAL A 917 13.45 -21.71 -3.88
CA VAL A 917 12.80 -22.97 -3.44
C VAL A 917 12.93 -23.15 -1.93
N ALA A 918 14.07 -22.77 -1.35
CA ALA A 918 14.28 -22.77 0.09
C ALA A 918 13.32 -21.81 0.79
N LEU A 919 13.18 -20.57 0.29
CA LEU A 919 12.22 -19.60 0.80
C LEU A 919 10.78 -20.14 0.74
N ALA A 920 10.36 -20.68 -0.40
CA ALA A 920 9.01 -21.23 -0.57
C ALA A 920 8.74 -22.37 0.43
N ARG A 921 9.69 -23.30 0.60
CA ARG A 921 9.60 -24.38 1.57
C ARG A 921 9.53 -23.87 3.01
N ILE A 922 10.40 -22.94 3.37
CA ILE A 922 10.43 -22.33 4.71
C ILE A 922 9.10 -21.64 5.01
N LEU A 923 8.57 -20.86 4.05
CA LEU A 923 7.28 -20.20 4.21
C LEU A 923 6.13 -21.20 4.27
N ASP A 924 6.18 -22.32 3.54
CA ASP A 924 5.14 -23.35 3.68
C ASP A 924 5.10 -23.93 5.09
N ASP A 925 6.27 -24.26 5.65
CA ASP A 925 6.37 -24.79 7.00
C ASP A 925 5.93 -23.78 8.05
N LEU A 926 6.42 -22.53 7.92
CA LEU A 926 6.07 -21.47 8.86
C LEU A 926 4.58 -21.13 8.80
N LEU A 927 3.99 -21.04 7.61
CA LEU A 927 2.62 -20.59 7.41
C LEU A 927 1.58 -21.72 7.44
N GLY A 928 2.02 -22.97 7.64
CA GLY A 928 1.15 -24.14 7.74
C GLY A 928 0.51 -24.53 6.41
N TYR A 929 1.20 -24.27 5.31
CA TYR A 929 0.78 -24.63 3.97
C TYR A 929 1.21 -26.06 3.61
N GLU A 930 0.45 -26.70 2.70
CA GLU A 930 0.85 -27.99 2.15
C GLU A 930 2.15 -27.82 1.35
N ALA A 931 3.16 -28.60 1.74
CA ALA A 931 4.47 -28.60 1.12
C ALA A 931 4.40 -29.13 -0.31
N ALA A 932 4.91 -28.35 -1.27
CA ALA A 932 5.07 -28.78 -2.66
C ALA A 932 6.55 -28.86 -3.04
N ASN A 933 6.85 -29.60 -4.10
CA ASN A 933 8.17 -29.54 -4.73
C ASN A 933 8.18 -28.39 -5.76
N TYR A 934 8.94 -27.33 -5.46
CA TYR A 934 9.06 -26.14 -6.30
C TYR A 934 10.22 -26.20 -7.29
N GLU A 935 11.11 -27.18 -7.18
CA GLU A 935 12.35 -27.27 -7.96
C GLU A 935 12.08 -27.39 -9.46
N PRO A 936 11.18 -28.27 -9.96
CA PRO A 936 10.95 -28.40 -11.40
C PRO A 936 10.50 -27.10 -12.07
N ALA A 937 9.57 -26.36 -11.43
CA ALA A 937 9.07 -25.09 -11.94
C ALA A 937 10.16 -23.99 -11.92
N MET A 938 11.02 -24.00 -10.90
CA MET A 938 12.14 -23.06 -10.82
C MET A 938 13.22 -23.36 -11.85
N PHE A 939 13.52 -24.63 -12.12
CA PHE A 939 14.43 -25.02 -13.21
C PHE A 939 13.87 -24.63 -14.58
N GLU A 940 12.59 -24.86 -14.84
CA GLU A 940 11.93 -24.42 -16.08
C GLU A 940 12.04 -22.90 -16.27
N LEU A 941 11.88 -22.13 -15.18
CA LEU A 941 12.02 -20.67 -15.22
C LEU A 941 13.47 -20.19 -15.42
N MET A 942 14.44 -20.86 -14.79
CA MET A 942 15.86 -20.50 -14.90
C MET A 942 16.47 -20.91 -16.25
N PHE A 943 15.99 -22.01 -16.84
CA PHE A 943 16.45 -22.54 -18.11
C PHE A 943 15.30 -22.64 -19.13
N PRO A 944 14.60 -21.51 -19.41
CA PRO A 944 13.40 -21.53 -20.23
C PRO A 944 13.72 -21.99 -21.65
N ALA A 945 12.71 -22.53 -22.34
CA ALA A 945 12.80 -22.89 -23.75
C ALA A 945 13.03 -21.64 -24.62
N GLN A 946 14.30 -21.29 -24.86
CA GLN A 946 14.66 -20.26 -25.84
C GLN A 946 14.37 -20.79 -27.26
N PRO A 947 13.89 -19.95 -28.20
CA PRO A 947 14.01 -20.30 -29.61
C PRO A 947 15.49 -20.54 -29.88
N ALA A 948 15.83 -21.70 -30.46
CA ALA A 948 17.22 -22.03 -30.76
C ALA A 948 17.84 -20.85 -31.53
N ASN A 949 18.93 -20.29 -31.00
CA ASN A 949 19.76 -19.42 -31.82
C ASN A 949 20.13 -20.25 -33.05
N PRO A 950 19.98 -19.72 -34.28
CA PRO A 950 20.36 -20.48 -35.44
C PRO A 950 21.83 -20.89 -35.25
N PRO A 951 22.18 -22.17 -35.44
CA PRO A 951 23.57 -22.58 -35.37
C PRO A 951 24.36 -21.73 -36.38
N PRO A 952 25.64 -21.44 -36.10
CA PRO A 952 26.50 -20.76 -37.06
C PRO A 952 26.38 -21.45 -38.42
N PRO A 953 26.21 -20.70 -39.53
CA PRO A 953 26.16 -21.31 -40.85
C PRO A 953 27.40 -22.17 -41.07
N ALA A 954 27.23 -23.33 -41.70
CA ALA A 954 28.35 -24.23 -42.00
C ALA A 954 29.42 -23.57 -42.90
N ASP A 955 29.01 -22.59 -43.70
CA ASP A 955 29.87 -21.75 -44.53
C ASP A 955 29.42 -20.28 -44.39
N PRO A 956 29.89 -19.57 -43.35
CA PRO A 956 29.46 -18.20 -43.08
C PRO A 956 30.04 -17.24 -44.12
N ARG A 957 29.23 -16.28 -44.57
CA ARG A 957 29.70 -15.25 -45.52
C ARG A 957 30.77 -14.40 -44.86
N ALA A 958 31.82 -14.05 -45.61
CA ALA A 958 32.86 -13.15 -45.11
C ALA A 958 32.28 -11.78 -44.71
N PRO A 959 32.80 -11.14 -43.64
CA PRO A 959 32.42 -9.78 -43.28
C PRO A 959 32.80 -8.79 -44.39
N SER A 960 32.04 -7.70 -44.52
CA SER A 960 32.35 -6.59 -45.44
C SER A 960 33.65 -5.86 -45.04
N VAL A 961 33.99 -5.89 -43.75
CA VAL A 961 35.26 -5.40 -43.20
C VAL A 961 36.34 -6.49 -43.33
N PRO A 962 37.50 -6.21 -43.94
CA PRO A 962 38.60 -7.18 -43.98
C PRO A 962 39.03 -7.61 -42.59
N TRP A 963 39.33 -8.91 -42.37
CA TRP A 963 39.74 -9.44 -41.06
C TRP A 963 40.87 -8.65 -40.38
N GLY A 964 41.89 -8.26 -41.14
CA GLY A 964 43.02 -7.45 -40.62
C GLY A 964 42.65 -6.01 -40.26
N ALA A 965 41.43 -5.56 -40.57
CA ALA A 965 40.91 -4.25 -40.22
C ALA A 965 39.95 -4.30 -39.02
N VAL A 966 39.64 -5.47 -38.46
CA VAL A 966 38.84 -5.59 -37.22
C VAL A 966 39.65 -5.22 -35.97
N PRO A 967 40.95 -5.56 -35.85
CA PRO A 967 41.78 -5.03 -34.76
C PRO A 967 41.86 -3.50 -34.80
N GLY A 968 41.88 -2.88 -33.62
CA GLY A 968 41.98 -1.44 -33.49
C GLY A 968 41.32 -0.89 -32.22
N ARG A 969 41.44 0.43 -32.05
CA ARG A 969 40.84 1.17 -30.94
C ARG A 969 39.43 1.62 -31.31
N TYR A 970 38.50 1.42 -30.39
CA TYR A 970 37.11 1.84 -30.49
C TYR A 970 36.69 2.51 -29.19
N ALA A 971 35.77 3.47 -29.27
CA ALA A 971 35.27 4.19 -28.11
C ALA A 971 33.75 4.33 -28.16
N ALA A 972 33.10 4.12 -27.01
CA ALA A 972 31.69 4.38 -26.84
C ALA A 972 31.48 5.35 -25.67
N PRO A 973 30.72 6.45 -25.84
CA PRO A 973 30.29 7.28 -24.73
C PRO A 973 29.64 6.40 -23.64
N GLY A 974 30.02 6.60 -22.38
CA GLY A 974 29.50 5.80 -21.27
C GLY A 974 30.29 4.53 -20.98
N TYR A 975 30.85 3.88 -22.00
CA TYR A 975 31.50 2.58 -21.87
C TYR A 975 33.03 2.66 -21.96
N GLY A 976 33.57 3.78 -22.44
CA GLY A 976 35.01 4.02 -22.53
C GLY A 976 35.61 3.46 -23.81
N GLU A 977 36.94 3.34 -23.81
CA GLU A 977 37.71 2.84 -24.95
C GLU A 977 38.03 1.35 -24.78
N VAL A 978 38.01 0.63 -25.90
CA VAL A 978 38.43 -0.77 -26.01
C VAL A 978 39.39 -0.91 -27.18
N GLU A 979 40.41 -1.74 -27.01
CA GLU A 979 41.36 -2.07 -28.08
C GLU A 979 41.27 -3.56 -28.40
N PHE A 980 40.66 -3.87 -29.55
CA PHE A 980 40.54 -5.24 -30.00
C PHE A 980 41.83 -5.71 -30.65
N THR A 981 42.31 -6.86 -30.20
CA THR A 981 43.41 -7.60 -30.82
C THR A 981 42.92 -8.97 -31.25
N GLN A 982 43.49 -9.52 -32.33
CA GLN A 982 43.16 -10.89 -32.72
C GLN A 982 43.79 -11.85 -31.72
N LEU A 983 42.95 -12.71 -31.12
CA LEU A 983 43.37 -13.71 -30.15
C LEU A 983 44.08 -14.85 -30.87
N ASP A 984 45.29 -15.17 -30.42
CA ASP A 984 45.98 -16.39 -30.84
C ASP A 984 45.50 -17.58 -30.01
N LEU A 985 44.62 -18.41 -30.58
CA LEU A 985 44.07 -19.59 -29.91
C LEU A 985 45.13 -20.65 -29.55
N LEU A 986 46.38 -20.51 -30.04
CA LEU A 986 47.51 -21.35 -29.68
C LEU A 986 48.31 -20.82 -28.49
N THR A 987 47.99 -19.64 -27.96
CA THR A 987 48.63 -19.10 -26.75
C THR A 987 48.17 -19.84 -25.50
N HIS A 988 49.11 -20.02 -24.55
CA HIS A 988 48.95 -20.85 -23.35
C HIS A 988 49.01 -20.00 -22.06
N ASP A 989 48.62 -18.73 -22.06
CA ASP A 989 48.42 -18.02 -20.79
C ASP A 989 47.06 -18.40 -20.17
N GLU A 990 46.97 -18.30 -18.84
CA GLU A 990 45.79 -18.75 -18.08
C GLU A 990 44.55 -17.89 -18.34
N THR A 991 44.73 -16.59 -18.62
CA THR A 991 43.60 -15.68 -18.89
C THR A 991 42.97 -15.99 -20.24
N THR A 992 43.80 -16.18 -21.28
CA THR A 992 43.32 -16.60 -22.60
C THR A 992 42.60 -17.95 -22.54
N ARG A 993 43.10 -18.91 -21.75
CA ARG A 993 42.40 -20.20 -21.54
C ARG A 993 41.03 -20.01 -20.89
N ALA A 994 40.93 -19.20 -19.85
CA ALA A 994 39.67 -18.93 -19.17
C ALA A 994 38.65 -18.29 -20.12
N VAL A 995 39.06 -17.29 -20.90
CA VAL A 995 38.22 -16.65 -21.92
C VAL A 995 37.77 -17.66 -22.98
N VAL A 996 38.69 -18.45 -23.54
CA VAL A 996 38.37 -19.45 -24.56
C VAL A 996 37.44 -20.53 -24.01
N SER A 997 37.56 -20.89 -22.72
CA SER A 997 36.65 -21.82 -22.06
C SER A 997 35.23 -21.28 -22.06
N VAL A 998 35.04 -20.03 -21.61
CA VAL A 998 33.73 -19.36 -21.62
C VAL A 998 33.13 -19.34 -23.02
N LEU A 999 33.91 -18.94 -24.03
CA LEU A 999 33.43 -18.85 -25.41
C LEU A 999 33.02 -20.19 -26.02
N ARG A 1000 33.54 -21.33 -25.54
CA ARG A 1000 33.09 -22.67 -25.98
C ARG A 1000 31.70 -23.02 -25.45
N ASP A 1001 31.37 -22.50 -24.28
CA ASP A 1001 30.12 -22.81 -23.57
C ASP A 1001 28.96 -21.89 -24.01
N VAL A 1002 29.26 -20.78 -24.69
CA VAL A 1002 28.24 -19.89 -25.26
C VAL A 1002 27.65 -20.48 -26.55
N GLU A 1003 26.35 -20.74 -26.51
CA GLU A 1003 25.60 -21.25 -27.66
C GLU A 1003 25.67 -20.29 -28.86
N GLY A 1004 26.04 -20.82 -30.03
CA GLY A 1004 26.10 -20.03 -31.28
C GLY A 1004 27.45 -19.36 -31.55
N ILE A 1005 28.49 -19.62 -30.76
CA ILE A 1005 29.87 -19.19 -31.06
C ILE A 1005 30.60 -20.22 -31.91
N ASN A 1006 31.27 -19.76 -32.97
CA ASN A 1006 32.15 -20.57 -33.81
C ASN A 1006 33.62 -20.15 -33.62
N LEU A 1007 34.42 -20.99 -32.95
CA LEU A 1007 35.84 -20.74 -32.72
C LEU A 1007 36.74 -21.11 -33.91
N ALA A 1008 36.19 -21.56 -35.04
CA ALA A 1008 36.95 -21.77 -36.27
C ALA A 1008 37.29 -20.44 -37.01
N SER A 1009 36.55 -19.37 -36.71
CA SER A 1009 36.83 -18.02 -37.21
C SER A 1009 37.77 -17.26 -36.26
N PRO A 1010 38.50 -16.22 -36.74
CA PRO A 1010 39.26 -15.34 -35.86
C PRO A 1010 38.42 -14.78 -34.71
N VAL A 1011 38.93 -14.91 -33.48
CA VAL A 1011 38.37 -14.31 -32.27
C VAL A 1011 39.12 -13.02 -31.99
N PHE A 1012 38.42 -11.94 -31.64
CA PHE A 1012 39.05 -10.69 -31.23
C PHE A 1012 38.72 -10.42 -29.78
N LEU A 1013 39.73 -10.02 -29.00
CA LEU A 1013 39.62 -9.81 -27.57
C LEU A 1013 40.11 -8.41 -27.21
N ALA A 1014 39.38 -7.73 -26.33
CA ALA A 1014 39.77 -6.47 -25.74
C ALA A 1014 39.63 -6.53 -24.21
N PRO A 1015 40.61 -6.02 -23.44
CA PRO A 1015 40.39 -5.67 -22.04
C PRO A 1015 39.28 -4.62 -21.94
N PHE A 1016 38.38 -4.78 -20.98
CA PHE A 1016 37.22 -3.90 -20.77
C PHE A 1016 37.19 -3.26 -19.39
N ASN A 1017 37.81 -3.90 -18.37
CA ASN A 1017 38.04 -3.36 -17.02
C ASN A 1017 36.79 -2.72 -16.38
N LYS A 1018 35.67 -3.44 -16.41
CA LYS A 1018 34.40 -3.07 -15.77
C LYS A 1018 34.11 -3.96 -14.58
N VAL A 1019 33.27 -3.49 -13.67
CA VAL A 1019 32.91 -4.25 -12.44
C VAL A 1019 32.32 -5.62 -12.79
N PHE A 1020 31.52 -5.71 -13.86
CA PHE A 1020 30.85 -6.93 -14.29
C PHE A 1020 31.46 -7.59 -15.55
N ALA A 1021 32.58 -7.07 -16.07
CA ALA A 1021 33.27 -7.68 -17.20
C ALA A 1021 34.73 -7.22 -17.30
N THR A 1022 35.66 -8.15 -17.27
CA THR A 1022 37.09 -7.87 -17.46
C THR A 1022 37.48 -7.73 -18.93
N HIS A 1023 36.81 -8.47 -19.80
CA HIS A 1023 37.13 -8.56 -21.22
C HIS A 1023 35.86 -8.53 -22.07
N LEU A 1024 36.03 -8.15 -23.33
CA LEU A 1024 35.02 -8.19 -24.36
C LEU A 1024 35.57 -8.98 -25.55
N ALA A 1025 34.86 -10.03 -25.94
CA ALA A 1025 35.22 -10.88 -27.06
C ALA A 1025 34.26 -10.65 -28.24
N LEU A 1026 34.82 -10.57 -29.45
CA LEU A 1026 34.06 -10.55 -30.70
C LEU A 1026 34.33 -11.83 -31.48
N THR A 1027 33.25 -12.51 -31.85
CA THR A 1027 33.30 -13.72 -32.68
C THR A 1027 32.38 -13.56 -33.89
N HIS A 1028 32.87 -13.89 -35.08
CA HIS A 1028 32.11 -13.77 -36.31
C HIS A 1028 30.98 -14.80 -36.39
N PHE A 1029 29.81 -14.39 -36.86
CA PHE A 1029 28.65 -15.26 -37.04
C PHE A 1029 28.33 -15.46 -38.53
N ASP A 1030 27.94 -14.41 -39.27
CA ASP A 1030 27.65 -14.46 -40.72
C ASP A 1030 27.63 -13.06 -41.35
N GLY A 1031 28.40 -12.84 -42.42
CA GLY A 1031 28.52 -11.53 -43.05
C GLY A 1031 28.98 -10.47 -42.03
N ASP A 1032 28.23 -9.38 -41.92
CA ASP A 1032 28.51 -8.31 -40.94
C ASP A 1032 27.92 -8.57 -39.54
N LEU A 1033 27.31 -9.73 -39.30
CA LEU A 1033 26.78 -10.12 -38.01
C LEU A 1033 27.84 -10.86 -37.18
N TRP A 1034 27.98 -10.43 -35.93
CA TRP A 1034 28.95 -10.91 -34.95
C TRP A 1034 28.24 -11.13 -33.62
N ASN A 1035 28.92 -11.83 -32.70
CA ASN A 1035 28.56 -11.86 -31.29
C ASN A 1035 29.58 -11.02 -30.51
N ALA A 1036 29.09 -10.21 -29.58
CA ALA A 1036 29.89 -9.54 -28.56
C ALA A 1036 29.60 -10.19 -27.20
N THR A 1037 30.63 -10.76 -26.58
CA THR A 1037 30.51 -11.50 -25.32
C THR A 1037 31.33 -10.81 -24.24
N GLY A 1038 30.68 -10.41 -23.16
CA GLY A 1038 31.37 -9.95 -21.95
C GLY A 1038 31.92 -11.15 -21.19
N VAL A 1039 33.18 -11.08 -20.76
CA VAL A 1039 33.82 -12.15 -19.99
C VAL A 1039 34.40 -11.59 -18.70
N LEU A 1040 34.00 -12.19 -17.59
CA LEU A 1040 34.55 -11.91 -16.27
C LEU A 1040 35.60 -12.97 -15.94
N VAL A 1041 36.83 -12.54 -15.70
CA VAL A 1041 37.94 -13.43 -15.38
C VAL A 1041 38.33 -13.21 -13.92
N PHE A 1042 38.16 -14.24 -13.11
CA PHE A 1042 38.56 -14.26 -11.71
C PHE A 1042 39.96 -14.82 -11.59
N GLN A 1043 40.81 -14.14 -10.81
CA GLN A 1043 42.12 -14.67 -10.43
C GLN A 1043 42.13 -14.83 -8.90
N PRO A 1044 41.83 -16.02 -8.37
CA PRO A 1044 41.76 -16.19 -6.93
C PRO A 1044 43.10 -15.90 -6.25
N ASP A 1045 43.11 -15.10 -5.18
CA ASP A 1045 44.32 -14.77 -4.41
C ASP A 1045 44.87 -15.98 -3.63
N ASN A 1046 44.09 -17.07 -3.56
CA ASN A 1046 44.39 -18.30 -2.81
C ASN A 1046 45.19 -19.35 -3.62
N GLY A 1047 45.59 -19.03 -4.86
CA GLY A 1047 46.34 -19.93 -5.74
C GLY A 1047 45.49 -20.98 -6.48
N GLU A 1048 44.16 -20.83 -6.46
CA GLU A 1048 43.24 -21.62 -7.28
C GLU A 1048 43.27 -21.20 -8.75
N GLU A 1049 42.68 -22.03 -9.61
CA GLU A 1049 42.65 -21.86 -11.07
C GLU A 1049 41.98 -20.53 -11.46
N ILE A 1050 42.47 -19.87 -12.51
CA ILE A 1050 41.78 -18.72 -13.12
C ILE A 1050 40.48 -19.22 -13.75
N VAL A 1051 39.36 -18.65 -13.31
CA VAL A 1051 38.02 -19.02 -13.77
C VAL A 1051 37.45 -17.90 -14.63
N GLY A 1052 36.83 -18.27 -15.75
CA GLY A 1052 36.06 -17.35 -16.58
C GLY A 1052 34.57 -17.59 -16.40
N GLU A 1053 33.79 -16.51 -16.40
CA GLU A 1053 32.33 -16.54 -16.38
C GLU A 1053 31.77 -15.69 -17.52
N ASP A 1054 30.67 -16.16 -18.11
CA ASP A 1054 29.90 -15.45 -19.14
C ASP A 1054 29.09 -14.31 -18.52
N SER A 1055 29.43 -13.06 -18.85
CA SER A 1055 28.69 -11.86 -18.41
C SER A 1055 27.53 -11.51 -19.34
N GLY A 1056 27.29 -12.34 -20.37
CA GLY A 1056 26.27 -12.17 -21.39
C GLY A 1056 26.88 -12.05 -22.80
N SER A 1057 26.17 -12.62 -23.77
CA SER A 1057 26.49 -12.52 -25.19
C SER A 1057 25.35 -11.88 -25.97
N VAL A 1058 25.68 -10.91 -26.83
CA VAL A 1058 24.71 -10.11 -27.57
C VAL A 1058 25.06 -10.05 -29.07
N PRO A 1059 24.06 -9.93 -29.95
CA PRO A 1059 24.31 -9.61 -31.36
C PRO A 1059 25.05 -8.29 -31.52
N ALA A 1060 26.01 -8.29 -32.44
CA ALA A 1060 26.80 -7.13 -32.82
C ALA A 1060 26.93 -7.01 -34.34
N VAL A 1061 27.13 -5.80 -34.84
CA VAL A 1061 27.42 -5.51 -36.25
C VAL A 1061 28.73 -4.75 -36.32
N VAL A 1062 29.69 -5.28 -37.09
CA VAL A 1062 31.02 -4.67 -37.28
C VAL A 1062 31.09 -4.01 -38.65
N THR A 1063 31.40 -2.72 -38.68
CA THR A 1063 31.53 -1.91 -39.90
C THR A 1063 32.90 -1.23 -39.95
N ALA A 1064 33.20 -0.54 -41.06
CA ALA A 1064 34.44 0.24 -41.16
C ALA A 1064 34.48 1.41 -40.15
N GLN A 1065 33.31 1.93 -39.75
CA GLN A 1065 33.15 3.10 -38.88
C GLN A 1065 33.08 2.75 -37.39
N GLY A 1066 32.67 1.53 -37.04
CA GLY A 1066 32.49 1.14 -35.65
C GLY A 1066 31.77 -0.18 -35.46
N ILE A 1067 31.47 -0.49 -34.20
CA ILE A 1067 30.82 -1.72 -33.74
C ILE A 1067 29.52 -1.34 -33.02
N GLY A 1068 28.38 -1.80 -33.53
CA GLY A 1068 27.07 -1.63 -32.89
C GLY A 1068 26.65 -2.88 -32.15
N MET A 1069 26.27 -2.76 -30.88
CA MET A 1069 25.79 -3.88 -30.04
C MET A 1069 24.29 -3.74 -29.75
N PHE A 1070 23.58 -4.87 -29.71
CA PHE A 1070 22.12 -4.93 -29.60
C PHE A 1070 21.69 -5.91 -28.50
N GLY A 1071 20.98 -5.45 -27.48
CA GLY A 1071 20.53 -6.28 -26.36
C GLY A 1071 21.50 -6.32 -25.17
N MET A 1072 22.43 -5.35 -25.06
CA MET A 1072 23.32 -5.20 -23.90
C MET A 1072 22.58 -4.88 -22.61
N TRP A 1073 21.43 -4.20 -22.69
CA TRP A 1073 20.69 -3.78 -21.48
C TRP A 1073 19.16 -3.99 -21.55
N SER A 1074 18.62 -4.50 -22.65
CA SER A 1074 17.18 -4.83 -22.76
C SER A 1074 16.90 -6.32 -22.51
N ARG A 1075 16.13 -6.66 -21.45
CA ARG A 1075 15.57 -8.03 -21.24
C ARG A 1075 14.46 -8.40 -22.24
N SER A 1076 14.16 -7.52 -23.20
CA SER A 1076 13.16 -7.72 -24.24
C SER A 1076 13.81 -7.83 -25.62
N ALA A 1077 14.49 -8.93 -25.90
CA ALA A 1077 14.95 -9.22 -27.26
C ALA A 1077 13.76 -9.61 -28.15
N ARG A 1078 13.04 -8.61 -28.67
CA ARG A 1078 12.25 -8.72 -29.92
C ARG A 1078 12.91 -7.97 -31.07
N ILE A 1079 14.21 -7.74 -31.04
CA ILE A 1079 14.92 -7.24 -32.21
C ILE A 1079 15.51 -8.44 -32.94
N LYS A 1080 14.78 -8.92 -33.97
CA LYS A 1080 15.44 -9.63 -35.07
C LYS A 1080 16.45 -8.65 -35.64
N ALA A 1081 17.74 -8.96 -35.53
CA ALA A 1081 18.85 -8.14 -36.03
C ALA A 1081 18.44 -7.50 -37.36
N PRO A 1082 18.38 -6.18 -37.44
CA PRO A 1082 17.71 -5.61 -38.57
C PRO A 1082 18.79 -5.42 -39.65
N VAL A 1083 18.53 -5.98 -40.83
CA VAL A 1083 19.27 -5.64 -42.05
C VAL A 1083 18.98 -4.17 -42.30
N VAL A 1084 19.72 -3.24 -41.68
CA VAL A 1084 19.31 -1.83 -41.59
C VAL A 1084 20.44 -0.90 -41.96
N GLU A 1085 20.16 -0.05 -42.94
CA GLU A 1085 20.86 1.22 -43.15
C GLU A 1085 20.79 2.06 -41.86
N GLY A 1086 21.92 2.48 -41.29
CA GLY A 1086 21.96 3.24 -40.03
C GLY A 1086 22.19 2.39 -38.78
N VAL A 1087 23.25 1.58 -38.78
CA VAL A 1087 23.63 0.70 -37.65
C VAL A 1087 23.93 1.49 -36.38
N GLU A 1088 24.60 2.65 -36.51
CA GLU A 1088 24.98 3.52 -35.40
C GLU A 1088 23.76 4.03 -34.63
N GLU A 1089 22.71 4.48 -35.32
CA GLU A 1089 21.49 4.99 -34.70
C GLU A 1089 20.68 3.87 -34.04
N ALA A 1090 20.65 2.69 -34.67
CA ALA A 1090 19.87 1.54 -34.22
C ALA A 1090 20.51 0.81 -33.02
N ALA A 1091 21.84 0.85 -32.88
CA ALA A 1091 22.54 0.15 -31.81
C ALA A 1091 22.14 0.67 -30.42
N GLU A 1092 22.10 -0.24 -29.45
CA GLU A 1092 21.96 0.12 -28.03
C GLU A 1092 23.24 0.82 -27.53
N THR A 1093 24.39 0.34 -28.01
CA THR A 1093 25.71 0.90 -27.76
C THR A 1093 26.51 0.91 -29.07
N TRP A 1094 27.11 2.05 -29.40
CA TRP A 1094 27.96 2.23 -30.57
C TRP A 1094 29.40 2.55 -30.17
N PHE A 1095 30.32 1.64 -30.50
CA PHE A 1095 31.75 1.80 -30.34
C PHE A 1095 32.34 2.34 -31.65
N ALA A 1096 32.53 3.64 -31.73
CA ALA A 1096 33.10 4.31 -32.89
C ALA A 1096 34.60 4.03 -33.00
N ARG A 1097 35.06 3.70 -34.20
CA ARG A 1097 36.49 3.50 -34.49
C ARG A 1097 37.26 4.81 -34.31
N GLN A 1098 38.41 4.75 -33.65
CA GLN A 1098 39.28 5.91 -33.35
C GLN A 1098 40.41 6.09 -34.36
#